data_AF-A0AAV4X577-F1
#
_entry.id   AF-A0AAV4X577-F1
#
_cell.length_a   1.000
_cell.length_b   1.000
_cell.length_c   1.000
_cell.angle_alpha   90.00
_cell.angle_beta   90.00
_cell.angle_gamma   90.00
#
_symmetry.space_group_name_H-M   'P 1'
#
loop_
_entity.id
_entity.type
_entity.pdbx_description
1 polymer ?
#
loop_
_entity_poly.entity_id
_entity_poly.type
_entity_poly.pdbx_seq_one_letter_code
_entity_poly.pdbx_strand_id
1 'polypeptide(L)'
;MLIQFHLCSAKIPNGFSDYLKSFEIAECEIVRSENKRSLIKNNGTPHNDEVEVLLKSSNKTFRLLLFEDELFNEVLSQTRLYSKNSSSDFRNNANKYSNTKFYEGIVKDKPRQTSVIGYLHHGIFSGTILYENTEYFVEPLKFLIPSSPFSLKVAIYKIEDINLTNTNATEPFLDWSLAFRISNITVNVSREGISLDNITDDLSCDIEIVADHTLYQYFRKNTDKLSAYLYTHAKHADKIFRKSDFTMSGKPDGIRIKVAKISIYKTANDLNYPMVSANSVSEYLTEFIKRKQESQYCLSISLSYRPFVGSAIGESFIPDVSYRNLAGGICEPTIFDADQNSMNFNIATINVRHGQRPLLPLPISLLAFVHEIGHGFGSDHDNPNNKPCSPDSSKGKYLMHPKTLPLLEQRAEFSPCSRIAIREVLRKRGGCLKPVVATCGNAIREGAEECDCGWASICNLVDSCCNPSDIEFPAVGCTLKGSGSKCSPKESDCCTDDCATVCAIKDLEECECRDNLLEECLICCKTSTGCVPASELGILNPAGGKYMRKMGSRCNYGIYHCDATGICGEHRSVLSEPQHSKRNTSLIIFLSVLFYYCDYIFSRWLTLELLGTTKDDTTARLTFSTQIPSGVNRFHRLQQCAQGTMQTLQYPNSCLMMCHMLPKLSKCARCMTRVPYGTLIATIFCCAGVLTFLICLYRAVRLTLRMFDDVFKYNLEWLSSVQLAFIIVGSFMGLLAVTLLIVGICSTGATRSKVYRGWKSRVGGRISTALCMVIVYILNLAWLGIACCLVVVVFTFHVARQLCDNSTGCIDLQQFHFLFPNGTDLKLLNICSRKAFCTDAVVYAEPYYILSFVASIVVIISLLHYIMCLAANYTRIKDQENSKTCKSFNICKIPKWGHCQKTDSRT
;
A
#
# COMPACT_ATOMS: atom_id res chain seq x y z
N MET A 1 0.33 43.58 -9.40
CA MET A 1 -0.38 42.81 -10.45
C MET A 1 0.55 42.06 -11.42
N LEU A 2 1.88 42.26 -11.43
CA LEU A 2 2.82 41.59 -12.37
C LEU A 2 3.72 40.47 -11.77
N ILE A 3 3.59 40.16 -10.48
CA ILE A 3 4.44 39.13 -9.82
C ILE A 3 3.79 37.72 -9.84
N GLN A 4 2.51 37.62 -10.23
CA GLN A 4 1.75 36.37 -10.23
C GLN A 4 2.15 35.41 -11.38
N PHE A 5 2.86 35.90 -12.41
CA PHE A 5 3.23 35.11 -13.60
C PHE A 5 4.69 34.61 -13.66
N HIS A 6 5.59 35.06 -12.78
CA HIS A 6 7.02 34.68 -12.85
C HIS A 6 7.49 33.66 -11.80
N LEU A 7 6.64 33.24 -10.86
CA LEU A 7 6.98 32.18 -9.91
C LEU A 7 6.64 30.76 -10.40
N CYS A 8 5.98 30.60 -11.54
CA CYS A 8 5.77 29.29 -12.19
C CYS A 8 7.03 28.73 -12.91
N SER A 9 8.10 29.51 -13.07
CA SER A 9 9.29 29.09 -13.83
C SER A 9 10.47 28.59 -13.01
N ALA A 10 10.44 28.71 -11.68
CA ALA A 10 11.45 28.11 -10.81
C ALA A 10 10.94 26.79 -10.22
N LYS A 11 10.70 25.79 -11.08
CA LYS A 11 10.49 24.40 -10.61
C LYS A 11 11.76 23.95 -9.88
N ILE A 12 11.70 23.92 -8.55
CA ILE A 12 12.69 23.19 -7.75
C ILE A 12 12.42 21.70 -8.05
N PRO A 13 13.36 20.96 -8.66
CA PRO A 13 13.16 19.53 -8.90
C PRO A 13 12.95 18.82 -7.57
N ASN A 14 11.88 18.03 -7.43
CA ASN A 14 11.49 17.33 -6.19
C ASN A 14 10.98 18.27 -5.06
N GLY A 15 10.32 19.37 -5.41
CA GLY A 15 9.66 20.29 -4.46
C GLY A 15 8.21 19.92 -4.18
N PHE A 16 7.60 20.43 -3.10
CA PHE A 16 6.19 20.15 -2.78
C PHE A 16 5.26 20.69 -3.88
N SER A 17 5.71 21.70 -4.62
CA SER A 17 5.09 22.18 -5.86
C SER A 17 4.88 21.10 -6.92
N ASP A 18 5.64 19.99 -6.89
CA ASP A 18 5.46 18.89 -7.84
C ASP A 18 4.16 18.12 -7.60
N TYR A 19 3.59 18.21 -6.38
CA TYR A 19 2.29 17.64 -6.06
C TYR A 19 1.12 18.55 -6.45
N LEU A 20 1.33 19.84 -6.70
CA LEU A 20 0.24 20.78 -6.96
C LEU A 20 0.24 21.23 -8.43
N LYS A 21 -0.91 21.07 -9.09
CA LYS A 21 -1.22 21.70 -10.38
C LYS A 21 -1.41 23.20 -10.21
N SER A 22 -2.07 23.59 -9.12
CA SER A 22 -2.51 24.95 -8.87
C SER A 22 -2.58 25.19 -7.34
N PHE A 23 -2.43 26.44 -6.92
CA PHE A 23 -2.71 26.90 -5.55
C PHE A 23 -2.83 28.42 -5.55
N GLU A 24 -3.55 28.95 -4.59
CA GLU A 24 -3.68 30.39 -4.37
C GLU A 24 -2.78 30.82 -3.22
N ILE A 25 -2.05 31.92 -3.41
CA ILE A 25 -1.29 32.54 -2.33
C ILE A 25 -2.20 33.53 -1.62
N ALA A 26 -2.32 33.39 -0.30
CA ALA A 26 -3.10 34.28 0.54
C ALA A 26 -2.25 34.91 1.65
N GLU A 27 -2.60 36.13 2.02
CA GLU A 27 -2.12 36.79 3.23
C GLU A 27 -2.95 36.31 4.43
N CYS A 28 -2.27 36.00 5.53
CA CYS A 28 -2.87 35.56 6.78
C CYS A 28 -2.71 36.67 7.82
N GLU A 29 -3.82 37.27 8.24
CA GLU A 29 -3.86 38.38 9.20
C GLU A 29 -4.78 38.04 10.37
N ILE A 30 -4.32 38.29 11.60
CA ILE A 30 -5.18 38.19 12.80
C ILE A 30 -5.84 39.56 12.99
N VAL A 31 -7.16 39.61 12.81
CA VAL A 31 -7.95 40.86 12.80
C VAL A 31 -8.41 41.25 14.21
N ARG A 32 -8.74 40.26 15.05
CA ARG A 32 -9.19 40.47 16.44
C ARG A 32 -8.70 39.33 17.33
N SER A 33 -8.15 39.69 18.49
CA SER A 33 -7.87 38.78 19.59
C SER A 33 -8.36 39.48 20.86
N GLU A 34 -9.52 39.08 21.38
CA GLU A 34 -9.99 39.60 22.67
C GLU A 34 -9.26 38.88 23.80
N ASN A 35 -8.07 39.35 24.17
CA ASN A 35 -7.54 39.06 25.50
C ASN A 35 -8.34 39.89 26.51
N LYS A 36 -9.44 39.36 27.08
CA LYS A 36 -10.09 39.99 28.25
C LYS A 36 -9.25 39.79 29.51
N ARG A 37 -8.00 40.31 29.51
CA ARG A 37 -7.22 40.57 30.74
C ARG A 37 -7.60 41.94 31.32
N SER A 38 -8.81 42.05 31.84
CA SER A 38 -9.15 42.94 32.95
C SER A 38 -10.65 42.88 33.18
N LEU A 39 -11.08 42.06 34.14
CA LEU A 39 -12.12 42.35 35.13
C LEU A 39 -12.32 41.09 35.96
N ILE A 40 -11.92 41.17 37.22
CA ILE A 40 -12.24 40.19 38.26
C ILE A 40 -13.76 40.01 38.29
N LYS A 41 -14.26 38.83 37.91
CA LYS A 41 -15.57 38.38 38.36
C LYS A 41 -15.53 36.89 38.70
N ASN A 42 -15.75 36.63 39.98
CA ASN A 42 -16.15 35.34 40.52
C ASN A 42 -17.45 34.93 39.84
N ASN A 43 -17.38 33.91 38.98
CA ASN A 43 -18.35 32.82 38.84
C ASN A 43 -18.05 32.01 37.56
N GLY A 44 -17.34 30.89 37.73
CA GLY A 44 -17.77 29.59 37.18
C GLY A 44 -17.96 29.33 35.68
N THR A 45 -17.69 30.24 34.73
CA THR A 45 -17.76 29.90 33.29
C THR A 45 -16.45 30.19 32.55
N PRO A 46 -15.84 29.20 31.87
CA PRO A 46 -14.65 29.43 31.05
C PRO A 46 -15.07 30.13 29.75
N HIS A 47 -14.71 31.41 29.60
CA HIS A 47 -14.82 32.11 28.33
C HIS A 47 -13.58 31.80 27.49
N ASN A 48 -13.76 31.05 26.39
CA ASN A 48 -12.69 30.78 25.41
C ASN A 48 -12.29 32.05 24.64
N ASP A 49 -10.98 32.25 24.45
CA ASP A 49 -10.41 33.37 23.69
C ASP A 49 -10.80 33.26 22.19
N GLU A 50 -11.75 34.07 21.74
CA GLU A 50 -12.16 34.15 20.33
C GLU A 50 -11.07 34.84 19.49
N VAL A 51 -10.73 34.25 18.34
CA VAL A 51 -9.76 34.81 17.39
C VAL A 51 -10.37 34.92 15.99
N GLU A 52 -10.31 36.11 15.40
CA GLU A 52 -10.71 36.34 14.00
C GLU A 52 -9.47 36.35 13.09
N VAL A 53 -9.44 35.45 12.11
CA VAL A 53 -8.34 35.34 11.13
C VAL A 53 -8.86 35.62 9.73
N LEU A 54 -8.22 36.54 9.03
CA LEU A 54 -8.50 36.88 7.65
C LEU A 54 -7.48 36.22 6.73
N LEU A 55 -7.96 35.37 5.82
CA LEU A 55 -7.16 34.85 4.72
C LEU A 55 -7.58 35.55 3.42
N LYS A 56 -6.68 36.34 2.84
CA LYS A 56 -6.98 37.15 1.66
C LYS A 56 -6.12 36.72 0.46
N SER A 57 -6.74 36.07 -0.53
CA SER A 57 -6.14 35.78 -1.84
C SER A 57 -6.62 36.79 -2.90
N SER A 58 -6.13 36.67 -4.15
CA SER A 58 -6.62 37.50 -5.25
C SER A 58 -8.06 37.19 -5.66
N ASN A 59 -8.52 35.95 -5.43
CA ASN A 59 -9.82 35.47 -5.90
C ASN A 59 -10.82 35.27 -4.77
N LYS A 60 -10.34 35.02 -3.55
CA LYS A 60 -11.17 34.62 -2.42
C LYS A 60 -10.69 35.22 -1.11
N THR A 61 -11.64 35.55 -0.24
CA THR A 61 -11.35 36.01 1.11
C THR A 61 -12.12 35.12 2.08
N PHE A 62 -11.43 34.56 3.08
CA PHE A 62 -12.06 33.83 4.17
C PHE A 62 -11.89 34.62 5.47
N ARG A 63 -13.00 34.96 6.11
CA ARG A 63 -13.04 35.47 7.49
C ARG A 63 -13.34 34.32 8.43
N LEU A 64 -12.30 33.79 9.06
CA LEU A 64 -12.40 32.67 9.98
C LEU A 64 -12.69 33.19 11.38
N LEU A 65 -13.69 32.61 12.03
CA LEU A 65 -13.98 32.81 13.44
C LEU A 65 -13.56 31.55 14.18
N LEU A 66 -12.55 31.66 15.04
CA LEU A 66 -11.84 30.54 15.64
C LEU A 66 -11.97 30.52 17.17
N PHE A 67 -12.10 29.30 17.71
CA PHE A 67 -12.28 28.97 19.12
C PHE A 67 -11.19 28.01 19.53
N GLU A 68 -10.50 28.31 20.61
CA GLU A 68 -9.38 27.49 21.07
C GLU A 68 -9.86 26.10 21.54
N ASP A 69 -9.21 25.05 21.05
CA ASP A 69 -9.39 23.68 21.55
C ASP A 69 -8.46 23.48 22.75
N GLU A 70 -8.99 23.66 23.96
CA GLU A 70 -8.21 23.56 25.20
C GLU A 70 -7.64 22.15 25.44
N LEU A 71 -8.25 21.09 24.87
CA LEU A 71 -7.73 19.73 24.98
C LEU A 71 -6.34 19.61 24.36
N PHE A 72 -6.05 20.42 23.33
CA PHE A 72 -4.72 20.46 22.75
C PHE A 72 -3.68 20.96 23.75
N ASN A 73 -4.01 21.92 24.62
CA ASN A 73 -3.09 22.42 25.64
C ASN A 73 -2.75 21.34 26.67
N GLU A 74 -3.72 20.53 27.06
CA GLU A 74 -3.51 19.36 27.91
C GLU A 74 -2.57 18.35 27.21
N VAL A 75 -2.88 17.95 25.97
CA VAL A 75 -2.05 17.02 25.18
C VAL A 75 -0.62 17.56 24.99
N LEU A 76 -0.49 18.86 24.74
CA LEU A 76 0.78 19.53 24.55
C LEU A 76 1.62 19.55 25.84
N SER A 77 0.99 19.75 27.00
CA SER A 77 1.64 19.66 28.31
C SER A 77 2.13 18.24 28.63
N GLN A 78 1.37 17.24 28.19
CA GLN A 78 1.69 15.83 28.36
C GLN A 78 2.62 15.29 27.27
N THR A 79 2.96 16.07 26.23
CA THR A 79 3.83 15.59 25.14
C THR A 79 5.20 15.17 25.68
N ARG A 80 5.62 13.94 25.32
CA ARG A 80 6.88 13.35 25.80
C ARG A 80 7.97 13.46 24.75
N LEU A 81 9.17 13.88 25.18
CA LEU A 81 10.34 13.97 24.33
C LEU A 81 11.41 12.95 24.77
N TYR A 82 11.76 12.04 23.88
CA TYR A 82 12.85 11.07 24.12
C TYR A 82 14.21 11.67 23.76
N SER A 83 15.26 11.22 24.45
CA SER A 83 16.64 11.67 24.30
C SER A 83 17.62 10.55 24.67
N LYS A 84 18.84 10.62 24.13
CA LYS A 84 19.92 9.65 24.36
C LYS A 84 20.38 9.52 25.82
N ASN A 85 20.22 10.57 26.64
CA ASN A 85 20.83 10.65 27.98
C ASN A 85 19.82 10.67 29.15
N SER A 86 18.52 10.65 28.88
CA SER A 86 17.48 10.67 29.93
C SER A 86 16.27 9.86 29.48
N SER A 87 15.78 8.99 30.35
CA SER A 87 14.43 8.46 30.23
C SER A 87 13.46 9.58 30.60
N SER A 88 12.83 10.19 29.58
CA SER A 88 11.88 11.31 29.69
C SER A 88 12.42 12.59 30.30
N ASP A 89 12.57 13.62 29.46
CA ASP A 89 12.10 14.93 29.89
C ASP A 89 10.61 14.99 29.49
N PHE A 90 9.71 14.95 30.47
CA PHE A 90 8.42 15.62 30.27
C PHE A 90 8.73 17.07 29.91
N ARG A 91 7.85 17.74 29.17
CA ARG A 91 7.99 19.19 28.97
C ARG A 91 8.01 19.84 30.36
N ASN A 92 9.22 20.07 30.91
CA ASN A 92 9.42 20.83 32.12
C ASN A 92 8.65 22.14 31.93
N ASN A 93 8.04 22.66 32.98
CA ASN A 93 7.22 23.89 33.04
C ASN A 93 7.82 25.17 32.39
N ALA A 94 8.94 25.08 31.68
CA ALA A 94 9.54 26.06 30.79
C ALA A 94 8.77 26.19 29.45
N ASN A 95 7.58 26.79 29.54
CA ASN A 95 7.01 27.78 28.63
C ASN A 95 5.48 27.69 28.73
N LYS A 96 4.93 28.37 29.73
CA LYS A 96 3.48 28.60 29.92
C LYS A 96 2.84 29.41 28.77
N TYR A 97 3.60 29.72 27.72
CA TYR A 97 3.18 30.43 26.52
C TYR A 97 3.76 29.72 25.29
N SER A 98 3.09 28.67 24.85
CA SER A 98 3.29 28.13 23.49
C SER A 98 2.72 29.16 22.51
N ASN A 99 3.51 29.55 21.49
CA ASN A 99 3.01 30.35 20.35
C ASN A 99 2.21 29.51 19.34
N THR A 100 1.85 28.27 19.74
CA THR A 100 1.05 27.34 18.97
C THR A 100 -0.20 27.02 19.76
N LYS A 101 -1.35 27.36 19.19
CA LYS A 101 -2.68 27.05 19.72
C LYS A 101 -3.50 26.37 18.64
N PHE A 102 -4.34 25.42 19.04
CA PHE A 102 -5.22 24.68 18.14
C PHE A 102 -6.62 25.27 18.20
N TYR A 103 -7.31 25.27 17.08
CA TYR A 103 -8.60 25.94 16.93
C TYR A 103 -9.57 25.11 16.09
N GLU A 104 -10.84 25.23 16.47
CA GLU A 104 -11.99 24.90 15.64
C GLU A 104 -12.77 26.18 15.31
N GLY A 105 -13.62 26.16 14.30
CA GLY A 105 -14.36 27.36 13.94
C GLY A 105 -15.20 27.27 12.68
N ILE A 106 -15.61 28.43 12.20
CA ILE A 106 -16.47 28.61 11.02
C ILE A 106 -15.97 29.75 10.14
N VAL A 107 -16.56 29.88 8.95
CA VAL A 107 -16.40 31.08 8.12
C VAL A 107 -17.53 32.06 8.42
N LYS A 108 -17.19 33.23 8.96
CA LYS A 108 -18.11 34.26 9.45
C LYS A 108 -19.13 34.72 8.42
N ASP A 109 -18.71 34.82 7.16
CA ASP A 109 -19.57 35.27 6.06
C ASP A 109 -20.67 34.25 5.68
N LYS A 110 -20.46 32.95 5.97
CA LYS A 110 -21.40 31.85 5.70
C LYS A 110 -21.36 30.77 6.79
N PRO A 111 -21.88 31.05 7.98
CA PRO A 111 -21.69 30.23 9.18
C PRO A 111 -22.26 28.80 9.06
N ARG A 112 -23.46 28.63 8.50
CA ARG A 112 -24.28 27.41 8.64
C ARG A 112 -23.69 26.11 8.05
N GLN A 113 -22.86 26.19 7.01
CA GLN A 113 -22.36 25.03 6.26
C GLN A 113 -20.83 25.00 6.20
N THR A 114 -20.18 25.57 7.22
CA THR A 114 -18.72 25.70 7.24
C THR A 114 -18.14 25.08 8.50
N SER A 115 -16.94 24.53 8.36
CA SER A 115 -16.17 24.04 9.50
C SER A 115 -14.71 24.31 9.26
N VAL A 116 -14.01 24.79 10.28
CA VAL A 116 -12.58 25.09 10.24
C VAL A 116 -11.90 24.26 11.31
N ILE A 117 -10.83 23.57 10.97
CA ILE A 117 -10.00 22.80 11.90
C ILE A 117 -8.55 23.14 11.60
N GLY A 118 -7.79 23.61 12.59
CA GLY A 118 -6.40 23.94 12.34
C GLY A 118 -5.68 24.51 13.55
N TYR A 119 -4.49 25.03 13.33
CA TYR A 119 -3.69 25.65 14.37
C TYR A 119 -3.08 26.97 13.88
N LEU A 120 -2.86 27.88 14.83
CA LEU A 120 -2.06 29.08 14.61
C LEU A 120 -0.68 28.83 15.21
N HIS A 121 0.37 28.96 14.39
CA HIS A 121 1.76 28.91 14.84
C HIS A 121 2.45 30.22 14.48
N HIS A 122 2.81 31.02 15.49
CA HIS A 122 3.37 32.38 15.28
C HIS A 122 2.48 33.25 14.36
N GLY A 123 1.16 33.17 14.54
CA GLY A 123 0.17 33.97 13.81
C GLY A 123 -0.16 33.49 12.39
N ILE A 124 0.41 32.36 11.96
CA ILE A 124 0.11 31.77 10.65
C ILE A 124 -0.83 30.59 10.84
N PHE A 125 -1.97 30.62 10.14
CA PHE A 125 -2.94 29.54 10.16
C PHE A 125 -2.51 28.37 9.28
N SER A 126 -2.77 27.15 9.75
CA SER A 126 -2.55 25.91 9.00
C SER A 126 -3.67 24.94 9.37
N GLY A 127 -4.34 24.36 8.37
CA GLY A 127 -5.49 23.50 8.63
C GLY A 127 -6.40 23.33 7.42
N THR A 128 -7.67 23.01 7.70
CA THR A 128 -8.71 22.75 6.72
C THR A 128 -9.90 23.70 6.92
N ILE A 129 -10.52 24.07 5.80
CA ILE A 129 -11.71 24.92 5.75
C ILE A 129 -12.72 24.23 4.84
N LEU A 130 -13.82 23.73 5.41
CA LEU A 130 -14.98 23.29 4.65
C LEU A 130 -15.83 24.53 4.33
N TYR A 131 -16.04 24.80 3.05
CA TYR A 131 -16.85 25.92 2.59
C TYR A 131 -17.63 25.53 1.33
N GLU A 132 -18.97 25.62 1.38
CA GLU A 132 -19.87 25.26 0.27
C GLU A 132 -19.60 23.85 -0.26
N ASN A 133 -19.55 22.86 0.64
CA ASN A 133 -19.21 21.45 0.34
C ASN A 133 -17.83 21.23 -0.32
N THR A 134 -16.98 22.24 -0.37
CA THR A 134 -15.61 22.15 -0.87
C THR A 134 -14.65 22.27 0.30
N GLU A 135 -13.73 21.32 0.44
CA GLU A 135 -12.68 21.36 1.44
C GLU A 135 -11.43 22.04 0.87
N TYR A 136 -11.00 23.10 1.54
CA TYR A 136 -9.78 23.85 1.25
C TYR A 136 -8.72 23.51 2.29
N PHE A 137 -7.49 23.30 1.82
CA PHE A 137 -6.33 23.01 2.63
C PHE A 137 -5.44 24.25 2.66
N VAL A 138 -5.03 24.65 3.86
CA VAL A 138 -4.21 25.84 4.09
C VAL A 138 -2.90 25.42 4.72
N GLU A 139 -1.79 25.69 4.03
CA GLU A 139 -0.45 25.39 4.52
C GLU A 139 0.50 26.58 4.36
N PRO A 140 1.50 26.74 5.24
CA PRO A 140 2.49 27.80 5.12
C PRO A 140 3.21 27.74 3.77
N LEU A 141 3.30 28.88 3.06
CA LEU A 141 3.93 28.94 1.74
C LEU A 141 5.40 28.48 1.76
N LYS A 142 6.06 28.60 2.91
CA LYS A 142 7.43 28.13 3.14
C LYS A 142 7.60 26.61 3.00
N PHE A 143 6.53 25.82 3.12
CA PHE A 143 6.58 24.39 2.82
C PHE A 143 6.62 24.12 1.31
N LEU A 144 5.91 24.93 0.52
CA LEU A 144 5.93 24.87 -0.94
C LEU A 144 7.21 25.43 -1.54
N ILE A 145 7.63 26.59 -1.05
CA ILE A 145 8.78 27.34 -1.55
C ILE A 145 9.71 27.64 -0.35
N PRO A 146 10.63 26.72 -0.02
CA PRO A 146 11.52 26.88 1.14
C PRO A 146 12.39 28.14 1.11
N SER A 147 12.70 28.63 -0.10
CA SER A 147 13.46 29.85 -0.39
C SER A 147 12.62 31.13 -0.35
N SER A 148 11.31 31.06 -0.11
CA SER A 148 10.42 32.22 -0.08
C SER A 148 10.76 33.17 1.08
N PRO A 149 10.92 34.49 0.82
CA PRO A 149 11.11 35.48 1.87
C PRO A 149 9.80 35.81 2.62
N PHE A 150 8.64 35.36 2.12
CA PHE A 150 7.33 35.70 2.65
C PHE A 150 6.90 34.70 3.73
N SER A 151 7.35 34.93 4.97
CA SER A 151 7.06 34.06 6.11
C SER A 151 5.58 34.03 6.52
N LEU A 152 4.82 35.09 6.28
CA LEU A 152 3.42 35.24 6.72
C LEU A 152 2.37 34.79 5.68
N LYS A 153 2.80 34.31 4.51
CA LYS A 153 1.89 33.87 3.46
C LYS A 153 1.56 32.39 3.57
N VAL A 154 0.32 32.07 3.22
CA VAL A 154 -0.17 30.69 3.13
C VAL A 154 -0.52 30.35 1.70
N ALA A 155 -0.47 29.07 1.38
CA ALA A 155 -1.06 28.52 0.18
C ALA A 155 -2.40 27.89 0.52
N ILE A 156 -3.39 28.21 -0.29
CA ILE A 156 -4.74 27.65 -0.22
C ILE A 156 -4.91 26.82 -1.49
N TYR A 157 -5.26 25.55 -1.32
CA TYR A 157 -5.49 24.64 -2.43
C TYR A 157 -6.59 23.64 -2.08
N LYS A 158 -7.15 23.00 -3.08
CA LYS A 158 -8.18 21.98 -2.92
C LYS A 158 -7.64 20.61 -3.27
N ILE A 159 -8.45 19.62 -3.00
CA ILE A 159 -8.16 18.23 -3.35
C ILE A 159 -7.96 18.02 -4.87
N GLU A 160 -8.70 18.77 -5.68
CA GLU A 160 -8.65 18.74 -7.16
C GLU A 160 -7.36 19.32 -7.75
N ASP A 161 -6.69 20.18 -6.99
CA ASP A 161 -5.45 20.83 -7.38
C ASP A 161 -4.24 19.89 -7.29
N ILE A 162 -4.39 18.71 -6.69
CA ILE A 162 -3.28 17.78 -6.49
C ILE A 162 -3.03 16.95 -7.76
N ASN A 163 -1.78 16.86 -8.18
CA ASN A 163 -1.32 15.95 -9.22
C ASN A 163 -0.55 14.77 -8.63
N LEU A 164 -1.19 13.61 -8.64
CA LEU A 164 -0.54 12.35 -8.27
C LEU A 164 0.02 11.59 -9.48
N THR A 165 -0.15 12.08 -10.71
CA THR A 165 0.31 11.33 -11.89
C THR A 165 1.82 11.46 -12.11
N ASN A 166 2.52 10.34 -12.18
CA ASN A 166 3.88 10.25 -12.68
C ASN A 166 3.78 9.97 -14.18
N THR A 167 3.91 10.98 -15.04
CA THR A 167 3.64 10.90 -16.48
C THR A 167 4.49 9.88 -17.27
N ASN A 168 5.46 9.20 -16.62
CA ASN A 168 6.35 8.22 -17.24
C ASN A 168 6.31 6.83 -16.57
N ALA A 169 5.44 6.56 -15.59
CA ALA A 169 5.34 5.25 -14.95
C ALA A 169 3.97 4.62 -15.19
N THR A 170 3.96 3.39 -15.70
CA THR A 170 2.76 2.53 -15.85
C THR A 170 2.24 1.96 -14.52
N GLU A 171 2.74 2.46 -13.39
CA GLU A 171 2.45 2.01 -12.03
C GLU A 171 1.60 3.05 -11.29
N PRO A 172 0.61 2.66 -10.46
CA PRO A 172 -0.11 3.58 -9.60
C PRO A 172 0.89 4.34 -8.69
N PHE A 173 0.63 5.64 -8.50
CA PHE A 173 1.52 6.54 -7.77
C PHE A 173 1.80 6.11 -6.33
N LEU A 174 0.82 5.48 -5.70
CA LEU A 174 0.83 5.02 -4.32
C LEU A 174 -0.01 3.74 -4.26
N ASP A 175 0.58 2.68 -3.72
CA ASP A 175 -0.08 1.39 -3.63
C ASP A 175 -0.33 1.08 -2.15
N TRP A 176 -1.61 1.08 -1.77
CA TRP A 176 -2.04 0.61 -0.46
C TRP A 176 -2.28 -0.91 -0.47
N SER A 177 -2.10 -1.60 -1.60
CA SER A 177 -2.53 -3.00 -1.79
C SER A 177 -1.80 -4.02 -0.92
N LEU A 178 -0.68 -3.66 -0.30
CA LEU A 178 0.06 -4.49 0.64
C LEU A 178 -0.34 -4.21 2.10
N ALA A 179 -1.63 -4.33 2.42
CA ALA A 179 -1.98 -4.68 3.79
C ALA A 179 -1.53 -6.13 4.02
N PHE A 180 -0.30 -6.30 4.50
CA PHE A 180 0.19 -7.61 4.90
C PHE A 180 -0.53 -8.00 6.20
N ARG A 181 -1.35 -9.05 6.19
CA ARG A 181 -1.77 -9.69 7.45
C ARG A 181 -0.55 -10.33 8.08
N ILE A 182 0.16 -9.58 8.93
CA ILE A 182 1.34 -10.06 9.67
C ILE A 182 0.91 -11.09 10.75
N SER A 183 -0.38 -11.20 11.07
CA SER A 183 -0.88 -12.01 12.18
C SER A 183 -0.93 -13.51 11.85
N ASN A 184 0.23 -14.17 11.80
CA ASN A 184 0.34 -15.60 12.14
C ASN A 184 0.73 -15.81 13.62
N ILE A 185 0.77 -14.73 14.42
CA ILE A 185 1.15 -14.80 15.83
C ILE A 185 -0.10 -15.13 16.65
N THR A 186 -0.18 -16.40 17.05
CA THR A 186 -1.21 -16.92 17.95
C THR A 186 -0.83 -16.68 19.39
N VAL A 187 -1.72 -16.06 20.16
CA VAL A 187 -1.52 -15.70 21.56
C VAL A 187 -2.76 -16.09 22.35
N ASN A 188 -2.54 -16.68 23.52
CA ASN A 188 -3.61 -17.12 24.41
C ASN A 188 -3.98 -15.99 25.38
N VAL A 189 -4.78 -15.03 24.91
CA VAL A 189 -5.23 -13.86 25.70
C VAL A 189 -6.74 -13.71 25.59
N SER A 190 -7.40 -13.48 26.73
CA SER A 190 -8.83 -13.14 26.78
C SER A 190 -9.04 -11.72 26.25
N ARG A 191 -9.98 -11.55 25.32
CA ARG A 191 -10.34 -10.26 24.74
C ARG A 191 -11.83 -10.02 24.97
N GLU A 192 -12.16 -8.80 25.34
CA GLU A 192 -13.53 -8.36 25.60
C GLU A 192 -13.93 -7.32 24.56
N GLY A 193 -15.22 -7.31 24.22
CA GLY A 193 -15.81 -6.33 23.33
C GLY A 193 -16.92 -5.55 23.99
N ILE A 194 -17.52 -4.64 23.24
CA ILE A 194 -18.62 -3.79 23.70
C ILE A 194 -19.96 -4.30 23.18
N SER A 195 -21.02 -4.13 23.97
CA SER A 195 -22.38 -4.36 23.50
C SER A 195 -22.85 -3.16 22.68
N LEU A 196 -23.02 -3.34 21.37
CA LEU A 196 -23.50 -2.28 20.47
C LEU A 196 -25.02 -2.10 20.52
N ASP A 197 -25.77 -3.06 21.09
CA ASP A 197 -27.23 -3.09 21.04
C ASP A 197 -27.89 -2.10 22.03
N ASN A 198 -27.11 -1.55 22.99
CA ASN A 198 -27.54 -0.63 24.06
C ASN A 198 -26.58 0.55 24.26
N ILE A 199 -25.87 1.01 23.22
CA ILE A 199 -25.01 2.20 23.35
C ILE A 199 -25.90 3.43 23.54
N THR A 200 -25.98 3.91 24.78
CA THR A 200 -26.58 5.21 25.12
C THR A 200 -25.55 6.33 25.15
N ASP A 201 -24.28 5.96 25.30
CA ASP A 201 -23.18 6.88 25.58
C ASP A 201 -22.11 6.77 24.48
N ASP A 202 -21.57 7.92 24.06
CA ASP A 202 -20.42 7.95 23.16
C ASP A 202 -19.22 7.22 23.75
N LEU A 203 -18.43 6.57 22.90
CA LEU A 203 -17.27 5.79 23.31
C LEU A 203 -15.99 6.37 22.72
N SER A 204 -14.92 6.45 23.51
CA SER A 204 -13.62 6.93 23.07
C SER A 204 -12.59 5.82 22.93
N CYS A 205 -11.87 5.85 21.81
CA CYS A 205 -10.61 5.16 21.59
C CYS A 205 -9.47 6.14 21.87
N ASP A 206 -8.83 6.00 23.03
CA ASP A 206 -7.66 6.78 23.44
C ASP A 206 -6.42 6.33 22.67
N ILE A 207 -5.90 7.17 21.77
CA ILE A 207 -4.74 6.87 20.92
C ILE A 207 -3.45 7.54 21.40
N GLU A 208 -2.32 6.87 21.19
CA GLU A 208 -0.98 7.48 21.22
C GLU A 208 -0.54 7.81 19.79
N ILE A 209 0.05 8.99 19.59
CA ILE A 209 0.71 9.33 18.33
C ILE A 209 2.21 9.47 18.56
N VAL A 210 3.00 8.68 17.81
CA VAL A 210 4.46 8.59 17.95
C VAL A 210 5.14 9.21 16.73
N ALA A 211 5.78 10.36 16.87
CA ALA A 211 6.59 10.92 15.80
C ALA A 211 8.05 10.47 15.90
N ASP A 212 8.56 9.98 14.78
CA ASP A 212 9.95 9.58 14.65
C ASP A 212 10.90 10.78 14.53
N HIS A 213 12.19 10.50 14.72
CA HIS A 213 13.22 11.54 14.69
C HIS A 213 13.37 12.24 13.33
N THR A 214 13.04 11.58 12.22
CA THR A 214 13.12 12.19 10.89
C THR A 214 12.00 13.22 10.70
N LEU A 215 10.80 12.92 11.20
CA LEU A 215 9.69 13.86 11.19
C LEU A 215 9.96 15.06 12.12
N TYR A 216 10.51 14.81 13.31
CA TYR A 216 10.96 15.88 14.21
C TYR A 216 11.99 16.82 13.57
N GLN A 217 12.95 16.25 12.82
CA GLN A 217 13.93 17.03 12.07
C GLN A 217 13.29 17.84 10.94
N TYR A 218 12.33 17.27 10.22
CA TYR A 218 11.60 17.96 9.15
C TYR A 218 10.88 19.22 9.68
N PHE A 219 10.22 19.10 10.85
CA PHE A 219 9.61 20.24 11.55
C PHE A 219 10.62 21.15 12.28
N ARG A 220 11.91 21.09 11.89
CA ARG A 220 13.00 21.92 12.42
C ARG A 220 13.12 21.84 13.94
N LYS A 221 12.88 20.66 14.52
CA LYS A 221 12.93 20.41 15.96
C LYS A 221 11.88 21.20 16.76
N ASN A 222 10.85 21.72 16.10
CA ASN A 222 9.77 22.47 16.73
C ASN A 222 8.69 21.49 17.22
N THR A 223 8.72 21.19 18.52
CA THR A 223 7.79 20.27 19.18
C THR A 223 6.34 20.76 19.05
N ASP A 224 6.07 22.03 19.30
CA ASP A 224 4.70 22.55 19.36
C ASP A 224 4.01 22.50 18.00
N LYS A 225 4.73 22.91 16.95
CA LYS A 225 4.24 22.82 15.58
C LYS A 225 4.03 21.37 15.13
N LEU A 226 4.95 20.47 15.48
CA LEU A 226 4.80 19.06 15.17
C LEU A 226 3.60 18.45 15.90
N SER A 227 3.45 18.71 17.20
CA SER A 227 2.30 18.24 17.98
C SER A 227 0.98 18.75 17.39
N ALA A 228 0.90 20.01 16.96
CA ALA A 228 -0.30 20.55 16.31
C ALA A 228 -0.60 19.89 14.95
N TYR A 229 0.44 19.60 14.15
CA TYR A 229 0.31 18.84 12.92
C TYR A 229 -0.22 17.41 13.17
N LEU A 230 0.31 16.71 14.17
CA LEU A 230 -0.16 15.36 14.55
C LEU A 230 -1.59 15.39 15.09
N TYR A 231 -1.91 16.39 15.92
CA TYR A 231 -3.25 16.59 16.47
C TYR A 231 -4.28 16.85 15.37
N THR A 232 -3.91 17.59 14.32
CA THR A 232 -4.75 17.79 13.12
C THR A 232 -5.18 16.45 12.50
N HIS A 233 -4.27 15.46 12.42
CA HIS A 233 -4.61 14.13 11.89
C HIS A 233 -5.64 13.41 12.75
N ALA A 234 -5.48 13.48 14.08
CA ALA A 234 -6.42 12.89 15.01
C ALA A 234 -7.81 13.53 14.94
N LYS A 235 -7.90 14.86 14.85
CA LYS A 235 -9.17 15.58 14.75
C LYS A 235 -9.93 15.23 13.46
N HIS A 236 -9.22 15.04 12.35
CA HIS A 236 -9.84 14.55 11.11
C HIS A 236 -10.32 13.10 11.22
N ALA A 237 -9.55 12.22 11.88
CA ALA A 237 -10.00 10.86 12.17
C ALA A 237 -11.26 10.87 13.05
N ASP A 238 -11.25 11.65 14.14
CA ASP A 238 -12.37 11.81 15.06
C ASP A 238 -13.64 12.27 14.31
N LYS A 239 -13.53 13.29 13.45
CA LYS A 239 -14.63 13.79 12.61
C LYS A 239 -15.27 12.70 11.74
N ILE A 240 -14.47 11.80 11.16
CA ILE A 240 -14.96 10.72 10.29
C ILE A 240 -15.58 9.59 11.13
N PHE A 241 -14.92 9.17 12.20
CA PHE A 241 -15.40 8.10 13.08
C PHE A 241 -16.71 8.48 13.79
N ARG A 242 -16.82 9.70 14.33
CA ARG A 242 -18.04 10.17 15.00
C ARG A 242 -19.24 10.29 14.08
N LYS A 243 -19.02 10.56 12.79
CA LYS A 243 -20.10 10.65 11.77
C LYS A 243 -20.47 9.30 11.17
N SER A 244 -19.72 8.24 11.50
CA SER A 244 -19.92 6.91 10.93
C SER A 244 -20.98 6.12 11.71
N ASP A 245 -21.81 5.40 10.95
CA ASP A 245 -22.88 4.53 11.44
C ASP A 245 -22.45 3.05 11.29
N PHE A 246 -21.49 2.58 12.09
CA PHE A 246 -21.05 1.18 12.08
C PHE A 246 -22.19 0.17 12.34
N THR A 247 -23.23 0.51 13.11
CA THR A 247 -24.38 -0.36 13.38
C THR A 247 -25.36 -0.47 12.21
N MET A 248 -25.32 0.46 11.26
CA MET A 248 -26.28 0.60 10.15
C MET A 248 -27.70 0.95 10.61
N SER A 249 -27.80 1.66 11.72
CA SER A 249 -29.06 2.13 12.32
C SER A 249 -29.64 3.36 11.61
N GLY A 250 -28.86 4.01 10.75
CA GLY A 250 -29.18 5.31 10.15
C GLY A 250 -28.75 6.51 10.99
N LYS A 251 -28.13 6.29 12.15
CA LYS A 251 -27.55 7.31 13.03
C LYS A 251 -26.08 7.01 13.30
N PRO A 252 -25.23 8.02 13.49
CA PRO A 252 -23.84 7.78 13.90
C PRO A 252 -23.76 7.11 15.27
N ASP A 253 -22.76 6.25 15.49
CA ASP A 253 -22.63 5.47 16.74
C ASP A 253 -21.80 6.15 17.84
N GLY A 254 -21.37 7.41 17.64
CA GLY A 254 -20.66 8.17 18.67
C GLY A 254 -19.26 7.64 19.03
N ILE A 255 -18.58 6.92 18.11
CA ILE A 255 -17.20 6.45 18.33
C ILE A 255 -16.22 7.60 18.11
N ARG A 256 -15.51 8.00 19.16
CA ARG A 256 -14.54 9.11 19.20
C ARG A 256 -13.10 8.61 19.12
N ILE A 257 -12.25 9.35 18.42
CA ILE A 257 -10.79 9.18 18.41
C ILE A 257 -10.17 10.30 19.24
N LYS A 258 -9.63 9.96 20.42
CA LYS A 258 -9.08 10.95 21.37
C LYS A 258 -7.58 10.79 21.49
N VAL A 259 -6.82 11.89 21.35
CA VAL A 259 -5.37 11.86 21.58
C VAL A 259 -5.11 11.82 23.08
N ALA A 260 -4.63 10.68 23.58
CA ALA A 260 -4.21 10.54 24.97
C ALA A 260 -2.76 10.98 25.16
N LYS A 261 -1.89 10.78 24.16
CA LYS A 261 -0.46 11.10 24.28
C LYS A 261 0.20 11.36 22.94
N ILE A 262 1.11 12.32 22.91
CA ILE A 262 2.07 12.50 21.81
C ILE A 262 3.48 12.18 22.32
N SER A 263 4.18 11.31 21.61
CA SER A 263 5.53 10.82 21.91
C SER A 263 6.46 11.16 20.76
N ILE A 264 7.54 11.91 21.01
CA ILE A 264 8.45 12.39 19.96
C ILE A 264 9.87 11.91 20.24
N TYR A 265 10.46 11.23 19.27
CA TYR A 265 11.89 10.89 19.28
C TYR A 265 12.68 12.02 18.63
N LYS A 266 13.79 12.42 19.25
CA LYS A 266 14.67 13.48 18.76
C LYS A 266 15.76 12.94 17.83
N THR A 267 16.26 11.75 18.11
CA THR A 267 17.39 11.14 17.38
C THR A 267 17.20 9.64 17.16
N ALA A 268 17.93 9.08 16.18
CA ALA A 268 17.95 7.63 15.95
C ALA A 268 18.58 6.83 17.12
N ASN A 269 19.32 7.48 18.01
CA ASN A 269 20.02 6.83 19.13
C ASN A 269 19.29 7.00 20.46
N ASP A 270 18.05 7.50 20.43
CA ASP A 270 17.25 7.67 21.66
C ASP A 270 16.91 6.30 22.26
N LEU A 271 16.85 6.24 23.60
CA LEU A 271 16.49 5.00 24.29
C LEU A 271 15.12 4.50 23.83
N ASN A 272 14.98 3.18 23.70
CA ASN A 272 13.72 2.51 23.35
C ASN A 272 13.17 2.96 21.97
N TYR A 273 14.03 3.35 21.02
CA TYR A 273 13.65 3.57 19.62
C TYR A 273 14.06 2.35 18.76
N PRO A 274 13.18 1.35 18.54
CA PRO A 274 13.55 0.12 17.84
C PRO A 274 13.65 0.28 16.31
N MET A 275 13.00 1.29 15.73
CA MET A 275 12.82 1.40 14.28
C MET A 275 14.02 2.02 13.53
N VAL A 276 15.23 1.97 14.09
CA VAL A 276 16.43 2.60 13.49
C VAL A 276 16.75 2.02 12.12
N SER A 277 16.80 0.69 12.02
CA SER A 277 17.29 -0.05 10.85
C SER A 277 16.26 -0.26 9.73
N ALA A 278 15.01 0.17 9.93
CA ALA A 278 13.93 -0.07 8.98
C ALA A 278 14.12 0.72 7.68
N ASN A 279 14.05 0.01 6.54
CA ASN A 279 14.18 0.55 5.19
C ASN A 279 12.87 0.50 4.37
N SER A 280 11.82 -0.14 4.90
CA SER A 280 10.46 -0.19 4.36
C SER A 280 9.43 0.12 5.45
N VAL A 281 8.19 0.42 5.05
CA VAL A 281 7.08 0.61 6.00
C VAL A 281 6.82 -0.69 6.77
N SER A 282 6.85 -1.85 6.13
CA SER A 282 6.63 -3.15 6.78
C SER A 282 7.72 -3.50 7.80
N GLU A 283 8.99 -3.22 7.48
CA GLU A 283 10.08 -3.35 8.47
C GLU A 283 9.90 -2.37 9.62
N TYR A 284 9.44 -1.14 9.33
CA TYR A 284 9.20 -0.12 10.34
C TYR A 284 8.08 -0.54 11.31
N LEU A 285 6.96 -1.06 10.80
CA LEU A 285 5.88 -1.64 11.60
C LEU A 285 6.37 -2.84 12.43
N THR A 286 7.16 -3.73 11.83
CA THR A 286 7.71 -4.92 12.51
C THR A 286 8.63 -4.54 13.67
N GLU A 287 9.49 -3.54 13.50
CA GLU A 287 10.34 -3.04 14.58
C GLU A 287 9.54 -2.25 15.63
N PHE A 288 8.45 -1.57 15.23
CA PHE A 288 7.59 -0.82 16.13
C PHE A 288 6.90 -1.72 17.17
N ILE A 289 6.69 -3.01 16.90
CA ILE A 289 6.19 -4.01 17.86
C ILE A 289 7.00 -4.00 19.16
N LYS A 290 8.32 -3.85 19.05
CA LYS A 290 9.26 -3.95 20.18
C LYS A 290 9.28 -2.69 21.05
N ARG A 291 8.62 -1.61 20.64
CA ARG A 291 8.60 -0.36 21.40
C ARG A 291 7.80 -0.59 22.68
N LYS A 292 8.42 -0.30 23.83
CA LYS A 292 7.71 -0.32 25.11
C LYS A 292 6.71 0.84 25.18
N GLN A 293 5.42 0.51 25.35
CA GLN A 293 4.36 1.47 25.67
C GLN A 293 4.31 1.71 27.19
N GLU A 294 4.04 2.95 27.61
CA GLU A 294 3.98 3.33 29.03
C GLU A 294 2.59 3.13 29.65
N SER A 295 1.58 3.13 28.79
CA SER A 295 0.19 2.93 29.15
C SER A 295 -0.46 2.07 28.08
N GLN A 296 -1.53 1.37 28.44
CA GLN A 296 -2.31 0.61 27.47
C GLN A 296 -3.22 1.58 26.71
N TYR A 297 -2.85 1.88 25.47
CA TYR A 297 -3.66 2.70 24.57
C TYR A 297 -4.63 1.82 23.77
N CYS A 298 -5.73 2.42 23.30
CA CYS A 298 -6.62 1.76 22.36
C CYS A 298 -5.87 1.41 21.06
N LEU A 299 -5.09 2.36 20.53
CA LEU A 299 -4.20 2.18 19.38
C LEU A 299 -2.99 3.13 19.51
N SER A 300 -1.80 2.69 19.10
CA SER A 300 -0.59 3.53 19.03
C SER A 300 -0.13 3.65 17.57
N ILE A 301 -0.01 4.89 17.08
CA ILE A 301 0.18 5.18 15.66
C ILE A 301 1.49 5.95 15.48
N SER A 302 2.43 5.41 14.71
CA SER A 302 3.68 6.10 14.42
C SER A 302 3.66 6.85 13.09
N LEU A 303 4.10 8.10 13.09
CA LEU A 303 4.35 8.89 11.88
C LEU A 303 5.85 9.12 11.68
N SER A 304 6.32 8.92 10.45
CA SER A 304 7.72 9.08 10.05
C SER A 304 7.88 9.89 8.77
N TYR A 305 9.08 10.44 8.52
CA TYR A 305 9.45 11.16 7.30
C TYR A 305 10.68 10.50 6.65
N ARG A 306 10.56 9.22 6.31
CA ARG A 306 11.66 8.39 5.83
C ARG A 306 11.58 8.14 4.32
N PRO A 307 12.72 8.07 3.61
CA PRO A 307 12.76 7.71 2.20
C PRO A 307 12.71 6.18 2.04
N PHE A 308 11.60 5.56 2.47
CA PHE A 308 11.43 4.11 2.38
C PHE A 308 11.42 3.62 0.92
N VAL A 309 11.85 2.37 0.74
CA VAL A 309 11.74 1.65 -0.53
C VAL A 309 10.33 1.11 -0.68
N GLY A 310 9.72 1.31 -1.86
CA GLY A 310 8.35 0.87 -2.16
C GLY A 310 7.35 2.03 -2.25
N SER A 311 6.08 1.68 -2.43
CA SER A 311 4.98 2.64 -2.67
C SER A 311 3.98 2.73 -1.52
N ALA A 312 4.12 1.91 -0.47
CA ALA A 312 3.26 1.94 0.71
C ALA A 312 3.45 3.23 1.52
N ILE A 313 2.33 3.82 1.96
CA ILE A 313 2.32 4.99 2.86
C ILE A 313 2.14 4.57 4.30
N GLY A 314 1.34 3.55 4.56
CA GLY A 314 1.08 3.08 5.92
C GLY A 314 0.81 1.59 5.94
N GLU A 315 0.94 1.02 7.13
CA GLU A 315 0.56 -0.35 7.46
C GLU A 315 0.09 -0.43 8.91
N SER A 316 -0.85 -1.34 9.18
CA SER A 316 -1.48 -1.53 10.47
C SER A 316 -1.76 -3.02 10.73
N PHE A 317 -1.74 -3.42 12.00
CA PHE A 317 -2.14 -4.77 12.39
C PHE A 317 -3.66 -4.91 12.39
N ILE A 318 -4.18 -5.71 11.45
CA ILE A 318 -5.62 -5.96 11.33
C ILE A 318 -6.03 -7.11 12.28
N PRO A 319 -6.99 -6.89 13.19
CA PRO A 319 -7.54 -7.94 14.05
C PRO A 319 -8.33 -8.98 13.24
N ASP A 320 -8.15 -10.26 13.58
CA ASP A 320 -8.97 -11.34 13.02
C ASP A 320 -10.04 -11.80 14.03
N VAL A 321 -11.31 -11.66 13.66
CA VAL A 321 -12.46 -12.04 14.50
C VAL A 321 -12.89 -13.50 14.32
N SER A 322 -12.39 -14.19 13.29
CA SER A 322 -12.60 -15.62 13.03
C SER A 322 -11.63 -16.46 13.84
N TYR A 323 -10.37 -16.02 13.96
CA TYR A 323 -9.35 -16.68 14.77
C TYR A 323 -9.03 -15.85 16.01
N ARG A 324 -9.73 -16.16 17.11
CA ARG A 324 -9.62 -15.44 18.39
C ARG A 324 -8.20 -15.35 18.94
N ASN A 325 -7.30 -16.26 18.56
CA ASN A 325 -5.94 -16.28 19.08
C ASN A 325 -5.00 -15.33 18.33
N LEU A 326 -5.38 -14.76 17.19
CA LEU A 326 -4.50 -13.87 16.44
C LEU A 326 -4.44 -12.47 17.06
N ALA A 327 -3.23 -12.02 17.39
CA ALA A 327 -2.99 -10.67 17.91
C ALA A 327 -3.10 -9.61 16.81
N GLY A 328 -3.66 -8.45 17.17
CA GLY A 328 -3.73 -7.29 16.29
C GLY A 328 -4.92 -6.39 16.59
N GLY A 329 -4.84 -5.13 16.17
CA GLY A 329 -5.93 -4.17 16.20
C GLY A 329 -6.14 -3.46 17.54
N ILE A 330 -7.24 -2.73 17.63
CA ILE A 330 -7.60 -1.97 18.82
C ILE A 330 -7.67 -2.85 20.07
N CYS A 331 -7.35 -2.24 21.21
CA CYS A 331 -7.44 -2.86 22.54
C CYS A 331 -6.59 -4.13 22.72
N GLU A 332 -5.67 -4.42 21.81
CA GLU A 332 -4.77 -5.54 21.94
C GLU A 332 -3.77 -5.27 23.08
N PRO A 333 -3.72 -6.14 24.11
CA PRO A 333 -2.83 -5.93 25.25
C PRO A 333 -1.37 -6.16 24.88
N THR A 334 -0.46 -5.61 25.70
CA THR A 334 0.97 -5.91 25.59
C THR A 334 1.23 -7.38 25.87
N ILE A 335 1.92 -8.04 24.95
CA ILE A 335 2.29 -9.45 25.04
C ILE A 335 3.78 -9.53 25.38
N PHE A 336 4.17 -10.49 26.19
CA PHE A 336 5.58 -10.69 26.55
C PHE A 336 6.14 -11.91 25.81
N ASP A 337 7.31 -11.76 25.20
CA ASP A 337 8.04 -12.89 24.62
C ASP A 337 8.67 -13.77 25.72
N ALA A 338 9.33 -14.85 25.31
CA ALA A 338 9.99 -15.78 26.25
C ALA A 338 11.08 -15.10 27.11
N ASP A 339 11.66 -14.00 26.61
CA ASP A 339 12.71 -13.22 27.28
C ASP A 339 12.12 -12.03 28.08
N GLN A 340 10.80 -11.99 28.29
CA GLN A 340 10.05 -10.92 28.96
C GLN A 340 10.13 -9.55 28.26
N ASN A 341 10.46 -9.50 26.97
CA ASN A 341 10.35 -8.27 26.20
C ASN A 341 8.89 -8.01 25.82
N SER A 342 8.46 -6.75 25.94
CA SER A 342 7.13 -6.32 25.54
C SER A 342 6.98 -6.24 24.02
N MET A 343 5.92 -6.83 23.51
CA MET A 343 5.47 -6.78 22.13
C MET A 343 4.07 -6.17 22.07
N ASN A 344 3.88 -5.16 21.22
CA ASN A 344 2.61 -4.46 21.07
C ASN A 344 2.05 -4.65 19.66
N PHE A 345 0.78 -5.06 19.57
CA PHE A 345 0.09 -5.33 18.31
C PHE A 345 -1.12 -4.42 18.08
N ASN A 346 -1.41 -3.52 19.01
CA ASN A 346 -2.34 -2.38 18.85
C ASN A 346 -1.66 -1.21 18.12
N ILE A 347 -0.95 -1.50 17.04
CA ILE A 347 -0.06 -0.51 16.39
C ILE A 347 -0.34 -0.31 14.91
N ALA A 348 -0.10 0.91 14.45
CA ALA A 348 -0.11 1.31 13.05
C ALA A 348 1.06 2.25 12.74
N THR A 349 1.50 2.29 11.49
CA THR A 349 2.60 3.16 11.06
C THR A 349 2.27 3.84 9.74
N ILE A 350 2.68 5.10 9.62
CA ILE A 350 2.44 5.95 8.46
C ILE A 350 3.74 6.70 8.15
N ASN A 351 4.11 6.76 6.89
CA ASN A 351 5.21 7.52 6.36
C ASN A 351 4.67 8.68 5.53
N VAL A 352 4.88 9.91 6.00
CA VAL A 352 4.38 11.11 5.33
C VAL A 352 5.32 11.58 4.20
N ARG A 353 6.12 10.67 3.65
CA ARG A 353 7.06 10.87 2.55
C ARG A 353 6.91 9.76 1.53
N HIS A 354 7.02 10.08 0.24
CA HIS A 354 7.03 9.06 -0.82
C HIS A 354 8.37 9.07 -1.59
N GLY A 355 9.18 8.04 -1.40
CA GLY A 355 10.52 7.94 -2.00
C GLY A 355 11.41 9.15 -1.67
N GLN A 356 11.98 9.79 -2.70
CA GLN A 356 12.80 10.99 -2.54
C GLN A 356 12.00 12.31 -2.52
N ARG A 357 10.69 12.26 -2.76
CA ARG A 357 9.82 13.44 -2.80
C ARG A 357 9.68 14.10 -1.42
N PRO A 358 9.19 15.35 -1.34
CA PRO A 358 8.98 16.04 -0.06
C PRO A 358 7.74 15.50 0.66
N LEU A 359 7.38 16.15 1.77
CA LEU A 359 6.19 15.83 2.58
C LEU A 359 4.96 15.66 1.69
N LEU A 360 4.16 14.63 1.95
CA LEU A 360 2.89 14.43 1.28
C LEU A 360 1.96 15.64 1.52
N PRO A 361 1.15 16.04 0.53
CA PRO A 361 0.08 16.99 0.75
C PRO A 361 -0.82 16.58 1.91
N LEU A 362 -1.21 17.56 2.71
CA LEU A 362 -2.04 17.37 3.90
C LEU A 362 -3.28 16.46 3.67
N PRO A 363 -4.10 16.62 2.61
CA PRO A 363 -5.25 15.72 2.41
C PRO A 363 -4.88 14.24 2.32
N ILE A 364 -3.72 13.92 1.73
CA ILE A 364 -3.27 12.53 1.55
C ILE A 364 -2.86 11.93 2.89
N SER A 365 -2.11 12.69 3.69
CA SER A 365 -1.67 12.21 5.00
C SER A 365 -2.84 12.08 5.99
N LEU A 366 -3.82 12.99 5.92
CA LEU A 366 -5.05 12.90 6.71
C LEU A 366 -5.84 11.63 6.35
N LEU A 367 -6.10 11.38 5.07
CA LEU A 367 -6.84 10.18 4.65
C LEU A 367 -6.08 8.88 4.94
N ALA A 368 -4.75 8.85 4.74
CA ALA A 368 -3.93 7.71 5.10
C ALA A 368 -4.00 7.42 6.61
N PHE A 369 -4.01 8.46 7.45
CA PHE A 369 -4.15 8.29 8.89
C PHE A 369 -5.47 7.63 9.28
N VAL A 370 -6.59 8.05 8.68
CA VAL A 370 -7.89 7.43 8.95
C VAL A 370 -7.98 6.00 8.37
N HIS A 371 -7.36 5.75 7.21
CA HIS A 371 -7.28 4.43 6.59
C HIS A 371 -6.57 3.41 7.50
N GLU A 372 -5.41 3.76 8.06
CA GLU A 372 -4.68 2.86 8.96
C GLU A 372 -5.39 2.62 10.31
N ILE A 373 -6.13 3.61 10.81
CA ILE A 373 -7.02 3.41 11.95
C ILE A 373 -8.15 2.44 11.56
N GLY A 374 -8.73 2.57 10.36
CA GLY A 374 -9.73 1.63 9.82
C GLY A 374 -9.25 0.18 9.83
N HIS A 375 -8.00 -0.07 9.43
CA HIS A 375 -7.33 -1.37 9.55
C HIS A 375 -7.20 -1.82 11.01
N GLY A 376 -6.81 -0.92 11.93
CA GLY A 376 -6.73 -1.22 13.37
C GLY A 376 -8.08 -1.60 13.97
N PHE A 377 -9.18 -1.05 13.46
CA PHE A 377 -10.55 -1.41 13.81
C PHE A 377 -11.06 -2.65 13.04
N GLY A 378 -10.28 -3.26 12.14
CA GLY A 378 -10.61 -4.53 11.49
C GLY A 378 -11.18 -4.47 10.09
N SER A 379 -11.30 -3.28 9.49
CA SER A 379 -11.66 -3.22 8.07
C SER A 379 -10.46 -3.65 7.23
N ASP A 380 -10.64 -4.68 6.41
CA ASP A 380 -9.71 -4.93 5.29
C ASP A 380 -9.99 -3.93 4.16
N HIS A 381 -9.24 -4.03 3.06
CA HIS A 381 -9.50 -3.25 1.87
C HIS A 381 -10.84 -3.58 1.23
N ASP A 382 -11.49 -2.56 0.70
CA ASP A 382 -12.68 -2.69 -0.11
C ASP A 382 -12.34 -3.42 -1.41
N ASN A 383 -12.86 -4.64 -1.57
CA ASN A 383 -12.62 -5.44 -2.75
C ASN A 383 -13.10 -4.68 -4.01
N PRO A 384 -12.20 -4.38 -4.97
CA PRO A 384 -12.56 -3.64 -6.19
C PRO A 384 -13.67 -4.27 -7.03
N ASN A 385 -13.88 -5.58 -6.89
CA ASN A 385 -14.91 -6.33 -7.60
C ASN A 385 -16.26 -6.33 -6.87
N ASN A 386 -16.31 -5.94 -5.59
CA ASN A 386 -17.53 -5.89 -4.80
C ASN A 386 -18.20 -4.50 -4.92
N LYS A 387 -19.12 -4.35 -5.88
CA LYS A 387 -19.71 -3.04 -6.22
C LYS A 387 -20.36 -2.27 -5.06
N PRO A 388 -21.11 -2.91 -4.13
CA PRO A 388 -21.60 -2.23 -2.93
C PRO A 388 -20.52 -1.54 -2.08
N CYS A 389 -19.31 -2.09 -2.04
CA CYS A 389 -18.21 -1.61 -1.20
C CYS A 389 -17.10 -0.91 -1.99
N SER A 390 -17.06 -1.11 -3.31
CA SER A 390 -16.17 -0.44 -4.24
C SER A 390 -16.95 -0.06 -5.51
N PRO A 391 -17.79 0.99 -5.42
CA PRO A 391 -18.63 1.45 -6.55
C PRO A 391 -17.76 1.94 -7.71
N ASP A 392 -18.32 2.17 -8.90
CA ASP A 392 -17.51 2.64 -10.04
C ASP A 392 -16.86 4.00 -9.78
N SER A 393 -15.77 4.33 -10.49
CA SER A 393 -15.00 5.57 -10.27
C SER A 393 -15.86 6.84 -10.36
N SER A 394 -16.91 6.83 -11.17
CA SER A 394 -17.86 7.95 -11.30
C SER A 394 -18.63 8.28 -10.02
N LYS A 395 -18.73 7.32 -9.09
CA LYS A 395 -19.40 7.48 -7.79
C LYS A 395 -18.43 7.74 -6.63
N GLY A 396 -17.12 7.75 -6.92
CA GLY A 396 -16.06 7.81 -5.93
C GLY A 396 -15.91 6.51 -5.12
N LYS A 397 -14.67 6.11 -4.85
CA LYS A 397 -14.32 4.95 -4.04
C LYS A 397 -14.27 5.33 -2.57
N TYR A 398 -14.63 4.40 -1.69
CA TYR A 398 -14.61 4.60 -0.24
C TYR A 398 -13.17 4.64 0.32
N LEU A 399 -13.07 5.03 1.59
CA LEU A 399 -11.81 5.27 2.30
C LEU A 399 -10.87 4.06 2.31
N MET A 400 -11.41 2.85 2.41
CA MET A 400 -10.65 1.60 2.52
C MET A 400 -10.31 0.98 1.15
N HIS A 401 -10.40 1.74 0.05
CA HIS A 401 -9.97 1.27 -1.26
C HIS A 401 -8.46 0.92 -1.26
N PRO A 402 -8.03 -0.19 -1.88
CA PRO A 402 -6.63 -0.68 -1.82
C PRO A 402 -5.61 0.13 -2.63
N LYS A 403 -6.05 1.16 -3.37
CA LYS A 403 -5.16 2.02 -4.16
C LYS A 403 -5.48 3.46 -3.85
N THR A 404 -4.44 4.29 -3.77
CA THR A 404 -4.63 5.73 -3.75
C THR A 404 -5.15 6.16 -5.12
N LEU A 405 -6.26 6.85 -5.11
CA LEU A 405 -6.91 7.36 -6.31
C LEU A 405 -6.64 8.85 -6.44
N PRO A 406 -6.82 9.44 -7.64
CA PRO A 406 -7.04 10.87 -7.72
C PRO A 406 -8.11 11.25 -6.71
N LEU A 407 -7.81 12.17 -5.81
CA LEU A 407 -8.62 12.38 -4.60
C LEU A 407 -10.07 12.84 -4.88
N LEU A 408 -10.34 13.36 -6.09
CA LEU A 408 -11.69 13.61 -6.62
C LEU A 408 -12.55 12.34 -6.75
N GLU A 409 -11.91 11.18 -6.88
CA GLU A 409 -12.53 9.86 -6.95
C GLU A 409 -12.52 9.16 -5.58
N GLN A 410 -12.17 9.84 -4.48
CA GLN A 410 -12.10 9.26 -3.14
C GLN A 410 -13.11 9.93 -2.20
N ARG A 411 -13.89 9.09 -1.51
CA ARG A 411 -14.84 9.50 -0.47
C ARG A 411 -14.20 9.33 0.89
N ALA A 412 -14.32 10.35 1.74
CA ALA A 412 -13.87 10.32 3.13
C ALA A 412 -14.87 9.58 4.04
N GLU A 413 -15.36 8.42 3.60
CA GLU A 413 -16.39 7.61 4.26
C GLU A 413 -16.01 6.14 4.23
N PHE A 414 -16.39 5.39 5.26
CA PHE A 414 -16.29 3.94 5.27
C PHE A 414 -17.38 3.29 4.40
N SER A 415 -17.01 2.26 3.66
CA SER A 415 -17.96 1.49 2.86
C SER A 415 -18.90 0.67 3.77
N PRO A 416 -20.01 0.14 3.24
CA PRO A 416 -20.84 -0.82 3.98
C PRO A 416 -20.04 -2.05 4.48
N CYS A 417 -19.06 -2.54 3.70
CA CYS A 417 -18.21 -3.65 4.11
C CYS A 417 -17.30 -3.28 5.28
N SER A 418 -16.66 -2.11 5.19
CA SER A 418 -15.80 -1.60 6.27
C SER A 418 -16.59 -1.41 7.55
N ARG A 419 -17.80 -0.83 7.46
CA ARG A 419 -18.68 -0.62 8.61
C ARG A 419 -19.04 -1.94 9.31
N ILE A 420 -19.42 -2.96 8.53
CA ILE A 420 -19.69 -4.31 9.07
C ILE A 420 -18.46 -4.90 9.75
N ALA A 421 -17.28 -4.82 9.12
CA ALA A 421 -16.06 -5.38 9.69
C ALA A 421 -15.67 -4.69 11.01
N ILE A 422 -15.72 -3.37 11.05
CA ILE A 422 -15.45 -2.56 12.24
C ILE A 422 -16.44 -2.89 13.36
N ARG A 423 -17.73 -3.00 13.04
CA ARG A 423 -18.78 -3.40 13.99
C ARG A 423 -18.48 -4.74 14.66
N GLU A 424 -18.05 -5.74 13.91
CA GLU A 424 -17.74 -7.07 14.46
C GLU A 424 -16.52 -7.04 15.41
N VAL A 425 -15.52 -6.21 15.11
CA VAL A 425 -14.37 -6.02 16.00
C VAL A 425 -14.76 -5.28 17.26
N LEU A 426 -15.55 -4.20 17.16
CA LEU A 426 -16.07 -3.50 18.33
C LEU A 426 -16.77 -4.48 19.29
N ARG A 427 -17.66 -5.34 18.76
CA ARG A 427 -18.38 -6.35 19.56
C ARG A 427 -17.50 -7.39 20.25
N LYS A 428 -16.29 -7.65 19.73
CA LYS A 428 -15.43 -8.75 20.21
C LYS A 428 -14.13 -8.31 20.89
N ARG A 429 -13.66 -7.11 20.57
CA ARG A 429 -12.34 -6.59 20.97
C ARG A 429 -12.39 -5.12 21.43
N GLY A 430 -13.52 -4.43 21.33
CA GLY A 430 -13.65 -3.01 21.71
C GLY A 430 -13.63 -2.71 23.22
N GLY A 431 -13.35 -3.66 24.11
CA GLY A 431 -13.54 -3.51 25.57
C GLY A 431 -12.68 -2.44 26.25
N CYS A 432 -11.65 -1.90 25.59
CA CYS A 432 -10.85 -0.79 26.12
C CYS A 432 -11.43 0.60 25.84
N LEU A 433 -12.46 0.70 24.99
CA LEU A 433 -13.12 1.98 24.70
C LEU A 433 -13.84 2.47 25.95
N LYS A 434 -13.74 3.78 26.22
CA LYS A 434 -14.26 4.39 27.45
C LYS A 434 -15.50 5.23 27.17
N PRO A 435 -16.54 5.17 28.01
CA PRO A 435 -17.67 6.07 27.90
C PRO A 435 -17.23 7.52 28.05
N VAL A 436 -17.79 8.39 27.22
CA VAL A 436 -17.54 9.83 27.21
C VAL A 436 -18.86 10.55 27.36
N VAL A 437 -18.87 11.58 28.19
CA VAL A 437 -20.00 12.48 28.29
C VAL A 437 -20.05 13.33 27.02
N ALA A 438 -21.24 13.42 26.42
CA ALA A 438 -21.53 14.33 25.32
C ALA A 438 -20.98 15.74 25.62
N THR A 439 -20.35 16.38 24.64
CA THR A 439 -19.62 17.62 24.85
C THR A 439 -20.30 18.76 24.12
N CYS A 440 -21.27 19.35 24.79
CA CYS A 440 -22.03 20.46 24.26
C CYS A 440 -21.14 21.65 23.91
N GLY A 441 -21.21 22.10 22.64
CA GLY A 441 -20.47 23.24 22.11
C GLY A 441 -19.37 22.87 21.12
N ASN A 442 -19.17 21.58 20.83
CA ASN A 442 -18.20 21.08 19.87
C ASN A 442 -18.77 20.99 18.43
N ALA A 443 -20.00 21.48 18.22
CA ALA A 443 -20.72 21.51 16.96
C ALA A 443 -21.11 20.12 16.42
N ILE A 444 -21.18 19.11 17.29
CA ILE A 444 -21.60 17.74 16.96
C ILE A 444 -22.66 17.34 17.97
N ARG A 445 -23.86 17.00 17.51
CA ARG A 445 -24.93 16.50 18.37
C ARG A 445 -24.62 15.11 18.92
N GLU A 446 -24.51 14.99 20.23
CA GLU A 446 -24.05 13.78 20.93
C GLU A 446 -24.92 13.40 22.14
N GLY A 447 -25.00 12.10 22.44
CA GLY A 447 -25.75 11.58 23.60
C GLY A 447 -27.20 12.11 23.69
N ALA A 448 -27.48 12.90 24.72
CA ALA A 448 -28.80 13.46 24.99
C ALA A 448 -29.05 14.84 24.34
N GLU A 449 -28.07 15.38 23.60
CA GLU A 449 -28.21 16.67 22.92
C GLU A 449 -29.27 16.59 21.81
N GLU A 450 -30.08 17.64 21.71
CA GLU A 450 -31.10 17.75 20.65
C GLU A 450 -30.53 18.44 19.42
N CYS A 451 -29.50 19.27 19.61
CA CYS A 451 -28.75 20.03 18.62
C CYS A 451 -27.44 20.50 19.24
N ASP A 452 -26.41 20.79 18.45
CA ASP A 452 -25.23 21.50 18.98
C ASP A 452 -24.79 22.61 18.03
N CYS A 453 -25.19 23.84 18.31
CA CYS A 453 -24.83 25.02 17.53
C CYS A 453 -23.47 25.64 17.89
N GLY A 454 -22.79 25.16 18.94
CA GLY A 454 -21.60 25.79 19.50
C GLY A 454 -21.92 26.86 20.56
N TRP A 455 -20.96 27.75 20.77
CA TRP A 455 -21.02 28.87 21.73
C TRP A 455 -21.96 29.98 21.29
N ALA A 456 -22.41 30.84 22.21
CA ALA A 456 -23.39 31.90 21.98
C ALA A 456 -22.95 32.91 20.90
N SER A 457 -21.65 33.16 20.76
CA SER A 457 -21.11 34.07 19.74
C SER A 457 -21.29 33.55 18.31
N ILE A 458 -21.41 32.22 18.14
CA ILE A 458 -21.62 31.55 16.85
C ILE A 458 -23.04 31.03 16.69
N CYS A 459 -23.64 30.56 17.78
CA CYS A 459 -24.83 29.73 17.72
C CYS A 459 -25.95 30.41 16.93
N ASN A 460 -26.23 31.68 17.20
CA ASN A 460 -27.25 32.44 16.46
C ASN A 460 -26.94 32.61 14.95
N LEU A 461 -25.67 32.56 14.56
CA LEU A 461 -25.24 32.62 13.16
C LEU A 461 -25.44 31.26 12.45
N VAL A 462 -25.22 30.16 13.17
CA VAL A 462 -25.28 28.80 12.63
C VAL A 462 -26.68 28.23 12.70
N ASP A 463 -27.39 28.45 13.80
CA ASP A 463 -28.65 27.82 14.15
C ASP A 463 -29.45 28.69 15.13
N SER A 464 -30.56 29.27 14.65
CA SER A 464 -31.47 30.08 15.47
C SER A 464 -32.32 29.25 16.43
N CYS A 465 -32.40 27.94 16.22
CA CYS A 465 -33.30 27.00 16.87
C CYS A 465 -32.64 26.20 17.99
N CYS A 466 -31.33 26.35 18.17
CA CYS A 466 -30.57 25.65 19.19
C CYS A 466 -30.12 26.60 20.31
N ASN A 467 -30.06 26.10 21.54
CA ASN A 467 -29.46 26.81 22.66
C ASN A 467 -27.93 26.65 22.65
N PRO A 468 -27.15 27.73 22.79
CA PRO A 468 -25.70 27.66 22.83
C PRO A 468 -25.18 26.92 24.07
N SER A 469 -23.94 26.44 24.01
CA SER A 469 -23.31 25.69 25.10
C SER A 469 -23.10 26.49 26.39
N ASP A 470 -22.86 27.80 26.27
CA ASP A 470 -22.65 28.77 27.34
C ASP A 470 -23.92 29.55 27.71
N ILE A 471 -25.11 29.01 27.41
CA ILE A 471 -26.37 29.62 27.84
C ILE A 471 -26.52 29.62 29.36
N GLU A 472 -27.02 30.72 29.93
CA GLU A 472 -27.30 30.82 31.36
C GLU A 472 -28.60 30.09 31.75
N PHE A 473 -28.61 29.48 32.94
CA PHE A 473 -29.78 28.83 33.53
C PHE A 473 -31.00 29.80 33.57
N PRO A 474 -32.25 29.37 33.27
CA PRO A 474 -32.78 28.00 33.31
C PRO A 474 -32.71 27.18 32.02
N ALA A 475 -32.23 27.75 30.91
CA ALA A 475 -32.07 27.00 29.67
C ALA A 475 -30.87 26.04 29.75
N VAL A 476 -30.98 24.89 29.08
CA VAL A 476 -29.91 23.89 29.00
C VAL A 476 -29.23 24.05 27.64
N GLY A 477 -27.90 24.13 27.61
CA GLY A 477 -27.15 24.19 26.35
C GLY A 477 -27.38 22.95 25.49
N CYS A 478 -27.27 23.09 24.16
CA CYS A 478 -27.45 22.00 23.20
C CYS A 478 -28.83 21.32 23.25
N THR A 479 -29.84 22.10 23.59
CA THR A 479 -31.27 21.73 23.50
C THR A 479 -31.99 22.67 22.55
N LEU A 480 -33.14 22.26 22.03
CA LEU A 480 -33.95 23.11 21.17
C LEU A 480 -34.46 24.34 21.94
N LYS A 481 -34.52 25.46 21.24
CA LYS A 481 -34.85 26.76 21.82
C LYS A 481 -36.35 26.88 22.04
N GLY A 482 -36.79 26.74 23.29
CA GLY A 482 -38.20 26.89 23.69
C GLY A 482 -39.08 25.70 23.27
N SER A 483 -40.30 25.64 23.81
CA SER A 483 -41.23 24.49 23.66
C SER A 483 -41.88 24.36 22.27
N GLY A 484 -41.79 25.39 21.43
CA GLY A 484 -42.33 25.39 20.06
C GLY A 484 -41.35 24.87 19.00
N SER A 485 -40.06 24.79 19.31
CA SER A 485 -39.03 24.33 18.37
C SER A 485 -39.06 22.80 18.25
N LYS A 486 -39.25 22.29 17.04
CA LYS A 486 -39.35 20.86 16.74
C LYS A 486 -38.07 20.27 16.15
N CYS A 487 -37.19 21.12 15.63
CA CYS A 487 -35.97 20.69 14.95
C CYS A 487 -34.90 21.79 14.96
N SER A 488 -33.71 21.43 14.52
CA SER A 488 -32.57 22.33 14.28
C SER A 488 -32.17 22.32 12.80
N PRO A 489 -32.05 23.49 12.13
CA PRO A 489 -31.51 23.62 10.77
C PRO A 489 -30.07 23.13 10.62
N LYS A 490 -29.28 23.10 11.70
CA LYS A 490 -27.91 22.57 11.67
C LYS A 490 -27.91 21.04 11.62
N GLU A 491 -28.83 20.40 12.34
CA GLU A 491 -28.92 18.94 12.43
C GLU A 491 -29.68 18.30 11.26
N SER A 492 -30.54 19.05 10.59
CA SER A 492 -31.40 18.55 9.52
C SER A 492 -31.65 19.58 8.43
N ASP A 493 -31.36 19.20 7.18
CA ASP A 493 -31.74 19.95 5.98
C ASP A 493 -33.27 20.07 5.80
N CYS A 494 -34.05 19.28 6.54
CA CYS A 494 -35.51 19.30 6.57
C CYS A 494 -36.08 20.20 7.68
N CYS A 495 -35.25 20.99 8.34
CA CYS A 495 -35.68 21.96 9.34
C CYS A 495 -35.58 23.38 8.79
N THR A 496 -36.59 24.21 9.05
CA THR A 496 -36.61 25.61 8.62
C THR A 496 -36.12 26.54 9.72
N ASP A 497 -35.82 27.78 9.36
CA ASP A 497 -35.33 28.80 10.30
C ASP A 497 -36.36 29.19 11.39
N ASP A 498 -37.63 28.86 11.15
CA ASP A 498 -38.73 28.97 12.12
C ASP A 498 -38.79 27.78 13.10
N CYS A 499 -37.77 26.91 13.09
CA CYS A 499 -37.62 25.76 13.99
C CYS A 499 -38.73 24.71 13.83
N ALA A 500 -39.34 24.69 12.65
CA ALA A 500 -40.39 23.76 12.26
C ALA A 500 -39.90 22.82 11.15
N THR A 501 -40.45 21.61 11.10
CA THR A 501 -40.24 20.75 9.94
C THR A 501 -40.90 21.36 8.71
N VAL A 502 -40.40 21.04 7.51
CA VAL A 502 -40.87 21.65 6.24
C VAL A 502 -42.40 21.69 6.13
N CYS A 503 -43.09 20.60 6.48
CA CYS A 503 -44.56 20.53 6.37
C CYS A 503 -45.30 21.23 7.51
N ALA A 504 -44.68 21.35 8.69
CA ALA A 504 -45.28 21.98 9.85
C ALA A 504 -45.44 23.51 9.68
N ILE A 505 -44.75 24.14 8.72
CA ILE A 505 -44.96 25.56 8.37
C ILE A 505 -46.41 25.84 7.97
N LYS A 506 -47.09 24.86 7.38
CA LYS A 506 -48.51 24.96 6.99
C LYS A 506 -49.43 24.11 7.87
N ASP A 507 -48.99 23.75 9.07
CA ASP A 507 -49.70 22.84 9.97
C ASP A 507 -50.02 21.48 9.34
N LEU A 508 -49.14 20.99 8.45
CA LEU A 508 -49.29 19.70 7.78
C LEU A 508 -48.27 18.70 8.32
N GLU A 509 -48.65 17.41 8.30
CA GLU A 509 -47.74 16.31 8.65
C GLU A 509 -46.88 15.92 7.45
N GLU A 510 -45.64 15.50 7.69
CA GLU A 510 -44.83 14.84 6.66
C GLU A 510 -45.43 13.49 6.26
N CYS A 511 -45.32 13.14 4.98
CA CYS A 511 -45.75 11.86 4.44
C CYS A 511 -44.83 11.41 3.30
N GLU A 512 -44.97 10.16 2.87
CA GLU A 512 -44.19 9.61 1.75
C GLU A 512 -44.90 9.85 0.41
N CYS A 513 -44.20 10.47 -0.55
CA CYS A 513 -44.65 10.57 -1.94
C CYS A 513 -44.59 9.20 -2.64
N ARG A 514 -45.56 8.32 -2.36
CA ARG A 514 -45.54 6.91 -2.85
C ARG A 514 -45.87 6.73 -4.33
N ASP A 515 -46.47 7.72 -4.98
CA ASP A 515 -47.07 7.52 -6.29
C ASP A 515 -46.14 7.89 -7.46
N ASN A 516 -44.94 8.43 -7.21
CA ASN A 516 -44.00 8.84 -8.25
C ASN A 516 -42.51 8.68 -7.86
N LEU A 517 -41.78 7.82 -8.58
CA LEU A 517 -40.34 7.53 -8.39
C LEU A 517 -39.43 8.77 -8.48
N LEU A 518 -39.87 9.84 -9.15
CA LEU A 518 -39.15 11.11 -9.24
C LEU A 518 -39.35 12.02 -8.01
N GLU A 519 -40.29 11.67 -7.13
CA GLU A 519 -40.74 12.52 -6.01
C GLU A 519 -40.59 11.84 -4.65
N GLU A 520 -40.40 10.52 -4.60
CA GLU A 520 -40.13 9.74 -3.36
C GLU A 520 -38.94 10.26 -2.52
N CYS A 521 -38.04 10.98 -3.18
CA CYS A 521 -36.85 11.57 -2.58
C CYS A 521 -37.01 13.07 -2.26
N LEU A 522 -38.19 13.64 -2.49
CA LEU A 522 -38.57 14.97 -2.04
C LEU A 522 -39.22 14.88 -0.65
N ILE A 523 -39.25 16.00 0.06
CA ILE A 523 -40.07 16.12 1.27
C ILE A 523 -41.50 16.41 0.87
N CYS A 524 -42.42 15.59 1.37
CA CYS A 524 -43.83 15.65 1.01
C CYS A 524 -44.72 15.83 2.24
N CYS A 525 -45.81 16.56 2.06
CA CYS A 525 -46.72 16.99 3.10
C CYS A 525 -48.12 16.45 2.84
N LYS A 526 -48.78 16.04 3.92
CA LYS A 526 -50.09 15.42 3.88
C LYS A 526 -51.15 16.50 3.74
N THR A 527 -51.93 16.43 2.66
CA THR A 527 -53.05 17.33 2.39
C THR A 527 -54.37 16.55 2.36
N SER A 528 -55.50 17.27 2.24
CA SER A 528 -56.82 16.65 2.09
C SER A 528 -56.96 15.79 0.82
N THR A 529 -56.13 16.03 -0.20
CA THR A 529 -56.14 15.32 -1.49
C THR A 529 -55.08 14.23 -1.62
N GLY A 530 -54.22 14.05 -0.61
CA GLY A 530 -53.12 13.07 -0.63
C GLY A 530 -51.79 13.63 -0.14
N CYS A 531 -50.71 12.88 -0.37
CA CYS A 531 -49.36 13.31 -0.04
C CYS A 531 -48.74 14.05 -1.23
N VAL A 532 -48.38 15.33 -1.07
CA VAL A 532 -47.86 16.17 -2.17
C VAL A 532 -46.49 16.75 -1.82
N PRO A 533 -45.58 16.96 -2.79
CA PRO A 533 -44.29 17.60 -2.54
C PRO A 533 -44.45 19.00 -1.91
N ALA A 534 -43.60 19.33 -0.93
CA ALA A 534 -43.62 20.62 -0.24
C ALA A 534 -43.51 21.82 -1.21
N SER A 535 -42.80 21.64 -2.33
CA SER A 535 -42.67 22.66 -3.38
C SER A 535 -44.00 23.02 -4.05
N GLU A 536 -44.94 22.07 -4.17
CA GLU A 536 -46.27 22.35 -4.74
C GLU A 536 -47.13 23.18 -3.80
N LEU A 537 -46.83 23.12 -2.50
CA LEU A 537 -47.45 23.97 -1.49
C LEU A 537 -46.78 25.34 -1.40
N GLY A 538 -45.82 25.65 -2.29
CA GLY A 538 -45.04 26.89 -2.28
C GLY A 538 -43.98 26.96 -1.18
N ILE A 539 -43.63 25.82 -0.56
CA ILE A 539 -42.60 25.74 0.47
C ILE A 539 -41.28 25.38 -0.22
N LEU A 540 -40.41 26.37 -0.40
CA LEU A 540 -39.11 26.23 -1.04
C LEU A 540 -37.98 26.40 -0.02
N ASN A 541 -36.82 25.82 -0.33
CA ASN A 541 -35.63 26.00 0.48
C ASN A 541 -35.10 27.44 0.39
N PRO A 542 -34.18 27.88 1.29
CA PRO A 542 -33.66 29.25 1.28
C PRO A 542 -32.95 29.67 -0.02
N ALA A 543 -32.55 28.72 -0.86
CA ALA A 543 -31.96 28.96 -2.18
C ALA A 543 -33.00 28.97 -3.32
N GLY A 544 -34.30 28.88 -3.01
CA GLY A 544 -35.40 28.83 -3.99
C GLY A 544 -35.59 27.47 -4.65
N GLY A 545 -34.95 26.41 -4.14
CA GLY A 545 -35.06 25.04 -4.64
C GLY A 545 -36.06 24.18 -3.85
N LYS A 546 -36.19 22.90 -4.24
CA LYS A 546 -37.03 21.91 -3.54
C LYS A 546 -36.33 21.37 -2.29
N TYR A 547 -37.10 21.06 -1.25
CA TYR A 547 -36.60 20.29 -0.11
C TYR A 547 -36.48 18.81 -0.49
N MET A 548 -35.29 18.24 -0.32
CA MET A 548 -34.98 16.86 -0.67
C MET A 548 -34.67 16.06 0.59
N ARG A 549 -35.02 14.78 0.58
CA ARG A 549 -34.56 13.83 1.59
C ARG A 549 -33.06 13.69 1.50
N LYS A 550 -32.42 13.41 2.63
CA LYS A 550 -30.97 13.24 2.71
C LYS A 550 -30.49 12.20 1.69
N MET A 551 -29.38 12.47 1.00
CA MET A 551 -28.76 11.50 0.09
C MET A 551 -28.52 10.16 0.80
N GLY A 552 -28.88 9.05 0.16
CA GLY A 552 -28.84 7.71 0.77
C GLY A 552 -30.11 7.34 1.54
N SER A 553 -31.13 8.21 1.60
CA SER A 553 -32.44 7.84 2.15
C SER A 553 -33.06 6.71 1.33
N ARG A 554 -33.68 5.74 2.01
CA ARG A 554 -34.38 4.63 1.35
C ARG A 554 -35.61 5.12 0.58
N CYS A 555 -35.78 4.60 -0.63
CA CYS A 555 -36.91 4.86 -1.50
C CYS A 555 -37.34 3.57 -2.22
N ASN A 556 -38.50 3.58 -2.87
CA ASN A 556 -39.17 2.44 -3.49
C ASN A 556 -39.25 1.23 -2.55
N TYR A 557 -40.02 1.36 -1.48
CA TYR A 557 -40.19 0.32 -0.45
C TYR A 557 -38.87 -0.19 0.18
N GLY A 558 -37.82 0.63 0.15
CA GLY A 558 -36.51 0.30 0.72
C GLY A 558 -35.58 -0.49 -0.21
N ILE A 559 -35.91 -0.61 -1.48
CA ILE A 559 -35.11 -1.31 -2.50
C ILE A 559 -34.00 -0.39 -3.05
N TYR A 560 -34.27 0.91 -3.15
CA TYR A 560 -33.36 1.91 -3.74
C TYR A 560 -33.01 3.03 -2.75
N HIS A 561 -32.11 3.92 -3.17
CA HIS A 561 -31.68 5.06 -2.37
C HIS A 561 -31.78 6.36 -3.18
N CYS A 562 -32.07 7.45 -2.48
CA CYS A 562 -32.08 8.80 -3.04
C CYS A 562 -30.67 9.30 -3.35
N ASP A 563 -30.47 9.83 -4.56
CA ASP A 563 -29.23 10.51 -4.93
C ASP A 563 -29.24 12.02 -4.59
N ALA A 564 -28.15 12.71 -4.87
CA ALA A 564 -28.00 14.15 -4.61
C ALA A 564 -28.90 15.04 -5.51
N THR A 565 -29.50 14.47 -6.56
CA THR A 565 -30.44 15.16 -7.44
C THR A 565 -31.90 14.90 -7.05
N GLY A 566 -32.14 14.11 -6.01
CA GLY A 566 -33.48 13.78 -5.53
C GLY A 566 -34.19 12.72 -6.38
N ILE A 567 -33.44 11.84 -7.07
CA ILE A 567 -34.01 10.75 -7.86
C ILE A 567 -33.94 9.45 -7.07
N CYS A 568 -35.05 8.70 -7.02
CA CYS A 568 -35.06 7.34 -6.49
C CYS A 568 -34.66 6.35 -7.59
N GLY A 569 -33.54 5.65 -7.42
CA GLY A 569 -33.16 4.62 -8.38
C GLY A 569 -32.09 3.67 -7.87
N GLU A 570 -31.99 2.51 -8.53
CA GLU A 570 -30.73 1.80 -8.58
C GLU A 570 -29.75 2.72 -9.29
N HIS A 571 -28.56 2.91 -8.74
CA HIS A 571 -27.67 3.97 -9.20
C HIS A 571 -27.17 3.62 -10.63
N ARG A 572 -27.97 4.01 -11.63
CA ARG A 572 -27.94 3.49 -13.01
C ARG A 572 -26.93 4.27 -13.83
N SER A 573 -25.77 3.62 -13.95
CA SER A 573 -24.93 3.57 -15.15
C SER A 573 -25.57 4.11 -16.44
N VAL A 574 -24.90 5.09 -17.06
CA VAL A 574 -25.08 5.45 -18.46
C VAL A 574 -23.93 4.83 -19.28
N LEU A 575 -24.34 4.06 -20.29
CA LEU A 575 -23.61 3.54 -21.47
C LEU A 575 -22.74 2.27 -21.35
N SER A 576 -23.40 1.15 -21.64
CA SER A 576 -23.04 0.05 -22.57
C SER A 576 -21.57 -0.22 -22.95
N GLU A 577 -21.19 -1.49 -22.72
CA GLU A 577 -20.05 -2.30 -23.21
C GLU A 577 -19.42 -1.94 -24.58
N PRO A 578 -18.13 -2.27 -24.79
CA PRO A 578 -17.78 -3.63 -25.21
C PRO A 578 -16.79 -4.33 -24.28
N GLN A 579 -17.05 -5.61 -24.04
CA GLN A 579 -16.10 -6.55 -23.45
C GLN A 579 -14.81 -6.60 -24.27
N HIS A 580 -13.71 -6.12 -23.68
CA HIS A 580 -12.38 -6.54 -24.07
C HIS A 580 -11.82 -7.49 -23.03
N SER A 581 -11.80 -8.76 -23.40
CA SER A 581 -11.01 -9.84 -22.79
C SER A 581 -9.59 -9.35 -22.51
N LYS A 582 -9.30 -8.97 -21.27
CA LYS A 582 -7.94 -8.70 -20.82
C LYS A 582 -7.28 -10.02 -20.46
N ARG A 583 -6.69 -10.65 -21.49
CA ARG A 583 -5.66 -11.69 -21.32
C ARG A 583 -4.63 -11.21 -20.31
N ASN A 584 -4.24 -12.11 -19.42
CA ASN A 584 -3.19 -11.93 -18.39
C ASN A 584 -1.89 -11.39 -18.99
N THR A 585 -1.76 -10.06 -19.05
CA THR A 585 -0.61 -9.36 -19.63
C THR A 585 0.66 -9.61 -18.82
N SER A 586 0.56 -9.88 -17.51
CA SER A 586 1.73 -10.19 -16.67
C SER A 586 2.36 -11.56 -16.99
N LEU A 587 1.57 -12.54 -17.44
CA LEU A 587 2.07 -13.86 -17.84
C LEU A 587 2.77 -13.80 -19.21
N ILE A 588 2.23 -13.00 -20.13
CA ILE A 588 2.85 -12.75 -21.44
C ILE A 588 4.15 -11.95 -21.26
N ILE A 589 4.18 -10.94 -20.39
CA ILE A 589 5.40 -10.16 -20.11
C ILE A 589 6.46 -11.04 -19.46
N PHE A 590 6.10 -11.90 -18.49
CA PHE A 590 7.07 -12.80 -17.86
C PHE A 590 7.60 -13.86 -18.85
N LEU A 591 6.73 -14.46 -19.67
CA LEU A 591 7.13 -15.41 -20.70
C LEU A 591 7.94 -14.74 -21.81
N SER A 592 7.61 -13.51 -22.23
CA SER A 592 8.37 -12.79 -23.26
C SER A 592 9.71 -12.27 -22.76
N VAL A 593 9.84 -11.91 -21.47
CA VAL A 593 11.14 -11.62 -20.85
C VAL A 593 11.99 -12.89 -20.72
N LEU A 594 11.38 -14.03 -20.38
CA LEU A 594 12.06 -15.32 -20.31
C LEU A 594 12.51 -15.79 -21.70
N PHE A 595 11.65 -15.70 -22.71
CA PHE A 595 11.98 -16.00 -24.11
C PHE A 595 13.04 -15.05 -24.65
N TYR A 596 12.95 -13.74 -24.36
CA TYR A 596 13.97 -12.75 -24.74
C TYR A 596 15.32 -13.02 -24.07
N TYR A 597 15.34 -13.44 -22.80
CA TYR A 597 16.58 -13.82 -22.11
C TYR A 597 17.16 -15.13 -22.66
N CYS A 598 16.32 -16.11 -22.98
CA CYS A 598 16.72 -17.35 -23.62
C CYS A 598 17.28 -17.10 -25.02
N ASP A 599 16.63 -16.27 -25.85
CA ASP A 599 17.12 -15.87 -27.18
C ASP A 599 18.39 -15.02 -27.10
N TYR A 600 18.51 -14.12 -26.12
CA TYR A 600 19.69 -13.30 -25.92
C TYR A 600 20.91 -14.15 -25.51
N ILE A 601 20.72 -15.14 -24.63
CA ILE A 601 21.77 -16.08 -24.22
C ILE A 601 22.12 -17.03 -25.36
N PHE A 602 21.13 -17.58 -26.07
CA PHE A 602 21.34 -18.46 -27.21
C PHE A 602 22.06 -17.74 -28.36
N SER A 603 21.66 -16.51 -28.67
CA SER A 603 22.28 -15.69 -29.73
C SER A 603 23.71 -15.26 -29.39
N ARG A 604 23.99 -14.85 -28.14
CA ARG A 604 25.36 -14.51 -27.70
C ARG A 604 26.28 -15.72 -27.56
N TRP A 605 25.73 -16.87 -27.21
CA TRP A 605 26.51 -18.10 -27.09
C TRP A 605 26.87 -18.67 -28.48
N LEU A 606 25.95 -18.63 -29.44
CA LEU A 606 26.21 -19.00 -30.84
C LEU A 606 27.29 -18.09 -31.47
N THR A 607 27.31 -16.80 -31.14
CA THR A 607 28.39 -15.88 -31.59
C THR A 607 29.73 -16.15 -30.90
N LEU A 608 29.74 -16.65 -29.66
CA LEU A 608 30.97 -16.99 -28.94
C LEU A 608 31.56 -18.36 -29.34
N GLU A 609 30.75 -19.31 -29.80
CA GLU A 609 31.24 -20.55 -30.42
C GLU A 609 31.75 -20.33 -31.86
N LEU A 610 31.15 -19.43 -32.64
CA LEU A 610 31.63 -19.09 -33.99
C LEU A 610 32.95 -18.28 -33.96
N LEU A 611 33.23 -17.53 -32.90
CA LEU A 611 34.52 -16.83 -32.71
C LEU A 611 35.60 -17.69 -32.03
N GLY A 612 35.23 -18.85 -31.49
CA GLY A 612 36.15 -19.82 -30.86
C GLY A 612 36.74 -20.85 -31.82
N THR A 613 36.23 -20.92 -33.05
CA THR A 613 36.58 -21.93 -34.07
C THR A 613 37.11 -21.31 -35.36
N THR A 614 37.92 -20.25 -35.30
CA THR A 614 38.73 -19.84 -36.45
C THR A 614 40.14 -19.50 -36.00
N LYS A 615 40.93 -20.57 -35.87
CA LYS A 615 42.38 -20.48 -36.02
C LYS A 615 42.78 -21.47 -37.09
N ASP A 616 42.36 -21.18 -38.31
CA ASP A 616 43.07 -21.51 -39.54
C ASP A 616 42.39 -20.78 -40.71
N ASP A 617 43.21 -20.08 -41.49
CA ASP A 617 42.84 -19.51 -42.79
C ASP A 617 42.36 -20.65 -43.69
N THR A 618 41.09 -20.65 -44.08
CA THR A 618 40.64 -20.87 -45.46
C THR A 618 39.11 -20.75 -45.56
N THR A 619 38.70 -19.97 -46.56
CA THR A 619 37.35 -19.74 -47.10
C THR A 619 36.34 -20.89 -47.00
N ALA A 620 35.17 -20.62 -46.38
CA ALA A 620 33.89 -21.19 -46.81
C ALA A 620 32.72 -20.25 -46.43
N ARG A 621 32.09 -19.65 -47.44
CA ARG A 621 30.78 -19.00 -47.33
C ARG A 621 29.71 -20.06 -47.09
N LEU A 622 28.91 -19.90 -46.04
CA LEU A 622 27.60 -20.54 -45.92
C LEU A 622 26.58 -19.48 -45.49
N THR A 623 25.81 -19.04 -46.49
CA THR A 623 24.60 -18.22 -46.35
C THR A 623 23.45 -19.11 -45.90
N PHE A 624 22.80 -18.78 -44.78
CA PHE A 624 21.43 -19.22 -44.48
C PHE A 624 20.52 -17.99 -44.45
N SER A 625 19.57 -18.00 -45.38
CA SER A 625 18.50 -17.01 -45.54
C SER A 625 17.31 -17.44 -44.70
N THR A 626 16.88 -16.62 -43.75
CA THR A 626 15.51 -16.63 -43.23
C THR A 626 15.01 -15.19 -43.15
N GLN A 627 14.06 -14.88 -44.05
CA GLN A 627 13.28 -13.65 -44.05
C GLN A 627 12.29 -13.65 -42.88
N ILE A 628 12.22 -12.57 -42.10
CA ILE A 628 11.06 -12.23 -41.28
C ILE A 628 10.73 -10.73 -41.50
N PRO A 629 9.44 -10.34 -41.57
CA PRO A 629 9.00 -9.09 -42.20
C PRO A 629 9.20 -7.84 -41.33
N SER A 630 9.27 -6.72 -42.05
CA SER A 630 9.38 -5.34 -41.60
C SER A 630 8.20 -4.84 -40.75
N GLY A 631 8.49 -4.22 -39.59
CA GLY A 631 7.54 -3.40 -38.86
C GLY A 631 8.10 -2.75 -37.59
N VAL A 632 8.28 -1.42 -37.64
CA VAL A 632 8.52 -0.48 -36.53
C VAL A 632 9.99 -0.21 -36.13
N ASN A 633 10.63 0.61 -36.97
CA ASN A 633 11.75 1.48 -36.61
C ASN A 633 11.27 2.65 -35.71
N ARG A 634 11.80 2.75 -34.48
CA ARG A 634 12.19 4.02 -33.83
C ARG A 634 12.83 3.75 -32.47
N PHE A 635 14.16 3.64 -32.42
CA PHE A 635 15.03 4.15 -31.33
C PHE A 635 16.50 3.86 -31.69
N HIS A 636 16.97 4.42 -32.81
CA HIS A 636 18.40 4.59 -33.09
C HIS A 636 18.71 6.09 -32.99
N ARG A 637 19.09 6.54 -31.81
CA ARG A 637 19.83 7.79 -31.59
C ARG A 637 20.44 7.79 -30.19
N LEU A 638 21.61 7.16 -30.07
CA LEU A 638 22.68 7.48 -29.11
C LEU A 638 23.87 6.52 -29.36
N GLN A 639 24.43 6.53 -30.57
CA GLN A 639 25.75 5.93 -30.82
C GLN A 639 26.42 6.50 -32.08
N GLN A 640 26.48 7.83 -32.20
CA GLN A 640 27.33 8.52 -33.16
C GLN A 640 28.14 9.60 -32.45
N CYS A 641 29.28 9.19 -31.91
CA CYS A 641 30.45 10.03 -31.65
C CYS A 641 31.66 9.10 -31.51
N ALA A 642 32.09 8.50 -32.62
CA ALA A 642 33.45 8.01 -32.83
C ALA A 642 33.57 7.34 -34.21
N GLN A 643 33.43 8.12 -35.29
CA GLN A 643 34.06 7.77 -36.57
C GLN A 643 34.09 9.02 -37.46
N GLY A 644 35.30 9.51 -37.72
CA GLY A 644 35.59 10.66 -38.58
C GLY A 644 37.10 10.87 -38.72
N THR A 645 37.71 10.08 -39.62
CA THR A 645 38.84 10.40 -40.54
C THR A 645 40.10 11.08 -39.98
N MET A 646 41.23 10.36 -39.86
CA MET A 646 42.34 10.19 -40.84
C MET A 646 43.30 11.40 -40.97
N GLN A 647 44.56 11.27 -40.48
CA GLN A 647 45.81 11.44 -41.26
C GLN A 647 47.10 11.43 -40.39
N THR A 648 48.08 10.64 -40.87
CA THR A 648 49.55 10.77 -40.80
C THR A 648 50.28 10.95 -39.44
N LEU A 649 51.13 9.99 -39.06
CA LEU A 649 52.61 10.14 -38.94
C LEU A 649 53.30 8.94 -38.25
N GLN A 650 54.08 8.25 -39.09
CA GLN A 650 55.35 7.55 -38.92
C GLN A 650 56.15 7.76 -37.60
N TYR A 651 56.50 6.63 -36.92
CA TYR A 651 57.71 6.35 -36.10
C TYR A 651 57.80 6.82 -34.62
N PRO A 652 58.69 6.20 -33.80
CA PRO A 652 58.34 5.36 -32.65
C PRO A 652 58.71 6.03 -31.30
N ASN A 653 58.49 5.33 -30.18
CA ASN A 653 58.88 5.65 -28.79
C ASN A 653 57.72 6.06 -27.87
N SER A 654 56.84 5.11 -27.58
CA SER A 654 56.01 5.20 -26.37
C SER A 654 55.55 3.84 -25.81
N CYS A 655 56.12 2.74 -26.32
CA CYS A 655 55.87 1.39 -25.78
C CYS A 655 56.54 1.14 -24.41
N LEU A 656 57.35 2.08 -23.90
CA LEU A 656 58.06 1.93 -22.63
C LEU A 656 57.27 2.43 -21.41
N MET A 657 56.17 3.16 -21.59
CA MET A 657 55.43 3.78 -20.48
C MET A 657 54.13 3.03 -20.10
N MET A 658 53.79 1.95 -20.81
CA MET A 658 52.63 1.08 -20.51
C MET A 658 53.01 -0.23 -19.82
N CYS A 659 54.28 -0.41 -19.42
CA CYS A 659 54.75 -1.61 -18.70
C CYS A 659 54.76 -1.46 -17.16
N HIS A 660 54.51 -0.27 -16.61
CA HIS A 660 54.57 -0.04 -15.15
C HIS A 660 53.22 -0.08 -14.41
N MET A 661 52.09 -0.27 -15.10
CA MET A 661 50.74 -0.32 -14.49
C MET A 661 50.02 -1.68 -14.61
N LEU A 662 50.69 -2.74 -15.09
CA LEU A 662 50.11 -4.07 -15.28
C LEU A 662 50.39 -5.19 -14.24
N PRO A 663 50.74 -4.94 -12.95
CA PRO A 663 50.73 -6.03 -11.97
C PRO A 663 49.32 -6.35 -11.42
N LYS A 664 48.39 -5.38 -11.36
CA LYS A 664 47.07 -5.57 -10.72
C LYS A 664 45.99 -6.12 -11.66
N LEU A 665 46.04 -5.82 -12.96
CA LEU A 665 45.08 -6.38 -13.94
C LEU A 665 45.37 -7.87 -14.26
N SER A 666 46.64 -8.32 -14.15
CA SER A 666 47.05 -9.69 -14.48
C SER A 666 46.63 -10.76 -13.45
N LYS A 667 46.28 -10.33 -12.22
CA LYS A 667 45.70 -11.20 -11.18
C LYS A 667 44.17 -11.36 -11.33
N CYS A 668 43.46 -10.28 -11.68
CA CYS A 668 42.01 -10.31 -11.88
C CYS A 668 41.63 -11.13 -13.15
N ALA A 669 42.36 -10.94 -14.25
CA ALA A 669 42.20 -11.75 -15.47
C ALA A 669 42.49 -13.24 -15.23
N ARG A 670 43.48 -13.57 -14.38
CA ARG A 670 43.77 -14.96 -13.96
C ARG A 670 42.67 -15.57 -13.10
N CYS A 671 41.95 -14.79 -12.29
CA CYS A 671 40.79 -15.27 -11.53
C CYS A 671 39.55 -15.46 -12.41
N MET A 672 39.30 -14.54 -13.35
CA MET A 672 38.18 -14.63 -14.30
C MET A 672 38.26 -15.88 -15.19
N THR A 673 39.47 -16.32 -15.58
CA THR A 673 39.66 -17.57 -16.35
C THR A 673 39.46 -18.88 -15.56
N ARG A 674 39.19 -18.82 -14.24
CA ARG A 674 39.06 -20.00 -13.36
C ARG A 674 37.62 -20.43 -13.11
N VAL A 675 36.64 -19.57 -13.36
CA VAL A 675 35.24 -19.84 -13.03
C VAL A 675 34.55 -20.57 -14.20
N PRO A 676 33.95 -21.75 -13.99
CA PRO A 676 33.16 -22.44 -15.00
C PRO A 676 31.78 -21.76 -15.14
N TYR A 677 31.72 -20.64 -15.86
CA TYR A 677 30.49 -19.84 -15.98
C TYR A 677 29.27 -20.65 -16.43
N GLY A 678 29.43 -21.60 -17.37
CA GLY A 678 28.34 -22.48 -17.82
C GLY A 678 27.80 -23.36 -16.70
N THR A 679 28.68 -24.07 -15.97
CA THR A 679 28.28 -24.91 -14.84
C THR A 679 27.70 -24.07 -13.69
N LEU A 680 28.23 -22.88 -13.44
CA LEU A 680 27.73 -21.96 -12.42
C LEU A 680 26.30 -21.48 -12.73
N ILE A 681 26.03 -21.08 -13.98
CA ILE A 681 24.68 -20.67 -14.41
C ILE A 681 23.71 -21.85 -14.32
N ALA A 682 24.13 -23.04 -14.75
CA ALA A 682 23.34 -24.27 -14.59
C ALA A 682 23.03 -24.56 -13.11
N THR A 683 23.98 -24.35 -12.19
CA THR A 683 23.75 -24.49 -10.74
C THR A 683 22.72 -23.50 -10.22
N ILE A 684 22.81 -22.22 -10.59
CA ILE A 684 21.86 -21.20 -10.14
C ILE A 684 20.44 -21.56 -10.60
N PHE A 685 20.26 -21.91 -11.88
CA PHE A 685 18.95 -22.28 -12.42
C PHE A 685 18.41 -23.59 -11.82
N CYS A 686 19.28 -24.57 -11.58
CA CYS A 686 18.89 -25.81 -10.92
C CYS A 686 18.43 -25.55 -9.47
N CYS A 687 19.16 -24.75 -8.69
CA CYS A 687 18.79 -24.42 -7.32
C CYS A 687 17.50 -23.59 -7.25
N ALA A 688 17.38 -22.56 -8.11
CA ALA A 688 16.18 -21.74 -8.18
C ALA A 688 14.94 -22.57 -8.58
N GLY A 689 15.07 -23.38 -9.64
CA GLY A 689 13.99 -24.24 -10.12
C GLY A 689 13.54 -25.26 -9.05
N VAL A 690 14.48 -25.96 -8.41
CA VAL A 690 14.16 -26.93 -7.36
C VAL A 690 13.51 -26.26 -6.14
N LEU A 691 14.03 -25.11 -5.69
CA LEU A 691 13.48 -24.40 -4.53
C LEU A 691 12.05 -23.91 -4.80
N THR A 692 11.82 -23.26 -5.95
CA THR A 692 10.48 -22.81 -6.36
C THR A 692 9.52 -23.99 -6.51
N PHE A 693 9.98 -25.09 -7.12
CA PHE A 693 9.20 -26.30 -7.27
C PHE A 693 8.73 -26.87 -5.92
N LEU A 694 9.64 -27.02 -4.95
CA LEU A 694 9.32 -27.58 -3.64
C LEU A 694 8.33 -26.71 -2.86
N ILE A 695 8.53 -25.38 -2.86
CA ILE A 695 7.66 -24.45 -2.15
C ILE A 695 6.26 -24.44 -2.75
N CYS A 696 6.17 -24.31 -4.08
CA CYS A 696 4.89 -24.21 -4.77
C CYS A 696 4.13 -25.56 -4.73
N LEU A 697 4.81 -26.69 -4.97
CA LEU A 697 4.17 -28.00 -4.96
C LEU A 697 3.69 -28.38 -3.55
N TYR A 698 4.48 -28.09 -2.51
CA TYR A 698 4.06 -28.35 -1.12
C TYR A 698 2.77 -27.58 -0.77
N ARG A 699 2.71 -26.30 -1.16
CA ARG A 699 1.50 -25.48 -0.97
C ARG A 699 0.32 -26.01 -1.78
N ALA A 700 0.53 -26.35 -3.05
CA ALA A 700 -0.52 -26.84 -3.94
C ALA A 700 -1.14 -28.17 -3.45
N VAL A 701 -0.29 -29.13 -3.07
CA VAL A 701 -0.75 -30.44 -2.58
C VAL A 701 -1.43 -30.30 -1.22
N ARG A 702 -0.94 -29.43 -0.32
CA ARG A 702 -1.61 -29.17 0.98
C ARG A 702 -3.02 -28.60 0.81
N LEU A 703 -3.20 -27.66 -0.13
CA LEU A 703 -4.51 -27.12 -0.47
C LEU A 703 -5.42 -28.20 -1.08
N THR A 704 -4.85 -29.07 -1.91
CA THR A 704 -5.58 -30.20 -2.52
C THR A 704 -6.03 -31.20 -1.45
N LEU A 705 -5.16 -31.58 -0.51
CA LEU A 705 -5.51 -32.45 0.62
C LEU A 705 -6.66 -31.87 1.45
N ARG A 706 -6.57 -30.57 1.76
CA ARG A 706 -7.62 -29.87 2.49
C ARG A 706 -8.95 -29.85 1.73
N MET A 707 -8.92 -29.65 0.41
CA MET A 707 -10.11 -29.69 -0.43
C MET A 707 -10.79 -31.07 -0.38
N PHE A 708 -10.01 -32.16 -0.47
CA PHE A 708 -10.57 -33.51 -0.41
C PHE A 708 -11.15 -33.86 0.96
N ASP A 709 -10.56 -33.38 2.05
CA ASP A 709 -11.07 -33.59 3.41
C ASP A 709 -12.30 -32.71 3.73
N ASP A 710 -12.23 -31.40 3.43
CA ASP A 710 -13.26 -30.44 3.77
C ASP A 710 -14.51 -30.58 2.88
N VAL A 711 -14.34 -30.83 1.57
CA VAL A 711 -15.43 -30.86 0.58
C VAL A 711 -15.90 -32.28 0.30
N PHE A 712 -14.97 -33.19 0.00
CA PHE A 712 -15.31 -34.56 -0.42
C PHE A 712 -15.30 -35.57 0.73
N LYS A 713 -14.95 -35.16 1.96
CA LYS A 713 -14.87 -36.00 3.17
C LYS A 713 -14.02 -37.25 2.97
N TYR A 714 -12.93 -37.11 2.21
CA TYR A 714 -12.05 -38.20 1.84
C TYR A 714 -10.60 -37.93 2.24
N ASN A 715 -9.99 -38.91 2.93
CA ASN A 715 -8.62 -38.83 3.41
C ASN A 715 -7.64 -39.45 2.42
N LEU A 716 -6.87 -38.62 1.72
CA LEU A 716 -5.85 -39.06 0.78
C LEU A 716 -4.46 -39.15 1.44
N GLU A 717 -4.28 -40.14 2.33
CA GLU A 717 -3.03 -40.29 3.11
C GLU A 717 -1.77 -40.49 2.25
N TRP A 718 -1.91 -41.12 1.07
CA TRP A 718 -0.78 -41.39 0.17
C TRP A 718 -0.14 -40.11 -0.39
N LEU A 719 -0.90 -39.02 -0.54
CA LEU A 719 -0.41 -37.73 -1.05
C LEU A 719 0.55 -37.04 -0.07
N SER A 720 0.37 -37.26 1.23
CA SER A 720 1.29 -36.78 2.27
C SER A 720 2.66 -37.48 2.18
N SER A 721 2.67 -38.79 1.90
CA SER A 721 3.90 -39.56 1.68
C SER A 721 4.67 -39.08 0.45
N VAL A 722 3.95 -38.66 -0.61
CA VAL A 722 4.54 -38.09 -1.83
C VAL A 722 5.21 -36.73 -1.55
N GLN A 723 4.62 -35.88 -0.71
CA GLN A 723 5.24 -34.60 -0.31
C GLN A 723 6.60 -34.80 0.37
N LEU A 724 6.68 -35.74 1.33
CA LEU A 724 7.92 -36.05 2.04
C LEU A 724 8.99 -36.60 1.08
N ALA A 725 8.60 -37.46 0.15
CA ALA A 725 9.50 -38.00 -0.87
C ALA A 725 10.13 -36.89 -1.74
N PHE A 726 9.35 -35.88 -2.16
CA PHE A 726 9.88 -34.77 -2.96
C PHE A 726 10.86 -33.88 -2.19
N ILE A 727 10.64 -33.67 -0.89
CA ILE A 727 11.57 -32.91 -0.03
C ILE A 727 12.92 -33.64 0.08
N ILE A 728 12.89 -34.97 0.25
CA ILE A 728 14.09 -35.80 0.32
C ILE A 728 14.85 -35.77 -1.02
N VAL A 729 14.14 -35.95 -2.15
CA VAL A 729 14.73 -35.89 -3.48
C VAL A 729 15.31 -34.50 -3.80
N GLY A 730 14.60 -33.43 -3.43
CA GLY A 730 15.08 -32.05 -3.61
C GLY A 730 16.35 -31.74 -2.82
N SER A 731 16.48 -32.29 -1.61
CA SER A 731 17.70 -32.18 -0.80
C SER A 731 18.90 -32.89 -1.44
N PHE A 732 18.67 -34.10 -1.99
CA PHE A 732 19.68 -34.84 -2.74
C PHE A 732 20.12 -34.10 -4.02
N MET A 733 19.19 -33.44 -4.71
CA MET A 733 19.47 -32.63 -5.90
C MET A 733 20.37 -31.43 -5.61
N GLY A 734 20.19 -30.76 -4.47
CA GLY A 734 21.07 -29.67 -4.03
C GLY A 734 22.52 -30.14 -3.84
N LEU A 735 22.70 -31.29 -3.18
CA LEU A 735 24.02 -31.89 -2.98
C LEU A 735 24.68 -32.31 -4.31
N LEU A 736 23.89 -32.86 -5.24
CA LEU A 736 24.36 -33.22 -6.56
C LEU A 736 24.79 -31.98 -7.36
N ALA A 737 24.03 -30.89 -7.33
CA ALA A 737 24.36 -29.65 -8.03
C ALA A 737 25.69 -29.04 -7.54
N VAL A 738 25.95 -29.07 -6.23
CA VAL A 738 27.24 -28.66 -5.66
C VAL A 738 28.38 -29.58 -6.14
N THR A 739 28.15 -30.89 -6.16
CA THR A 739 29.12 -31.87 -6.64
C THR A 739 29.46 -31.64 -8.12
N LEU A 740 28.46 -31.38 -8.96
CA LEU A 740 28.65 -31.05 -10.37
C LEU A 740 29.41 -29.73 -10.57
N LEU A 741 29.14 -28.72 -9.73
CA LEU A 741 29.90 -27.46 -9.74
C LEU A 741 31.38 -27.69 -9.39
N ILE A 742 31.67 -28.52 -8.38
CA ILE A 742 33.04 -28.89 -8.00
C ILE A 742 33.75 -29.60 -9.17
N VAL A 743 33.10 -30.56 -9.82
CA VAL A 743 33.66 -31.24 -11.02
C VAL A 743 33.89 -30.24 -12.16
N GLY A 744 32.99 -29.28 -12.34
CA GLY A 744 33.16 -28.17 -13.30
C GLY A 744 34.38 -27.31 -12.99
N ILE A 745 34.59 -26.92 -11.72
CA ILE A 745 35.75 -26.12 -11.27
C ILE A 745 37.06 -26.90 -11.43
N CYS A 746 37.07 -28.18 -11.11
CA CYS A 746 38.25 -29.05 -11.28
C CYS A 746 38.65 -29.20 -12.76
N SER A 747 37.69 -29.06 -13.67
CA SER A 747 37.89 -29.20 -15.12
C SER A 747 38.36 -27.91 -15.82
N THR A 748 38.37 -26.74 -15.14
CA THR A 748 38.83 -25.46 -15.72
C THR A 748 40.36 -25.34 -15.80
N GLY A 749 40.86 -24.65 -16.84
CA GLY A 749 42.23 -24.77 -17.35
C GLY A 749 43.38 -24.57 -16.34
N ALA A 750 43.26 -23.64 -15.39
CA ALA A 750 44.32 -23.37 -14.41
C ALA A 750 44.38 -24.43 -13.28
N THR A 751 43.23 -25.00 -12.90
CA THR A 751 43.11 -26.03 -11.85
C THR A 751 43.34 -27.43 -12.41
N ARG A 752 42.83 -27.69 -13.64
CA ARG A 752 42.99 -28.94 -14.39
C ARG A 752 44.46 -29.38 -14.53
N SER A 753 45.36 -28.42 -14.78
CA SER A 753 46.80 -28.69 -14.94
C SER A 753 47.49 -29.21 -13.68
N LYS A 754 46.93 -28.92 -12.49
CA LYS A 754 47.43 -29.38 -11.19
C LYS A 754 46.73 -30.67 -10.75
N VAL A 755 45.40 -30.74 -10.88
CA VAL A 755 44.59 -31.87 -10.39
C VAL A 755 44.74 -33.12 -11.26
N TYR A 756 44.75 -32.97 -12.59
CA TYR A 756 44.81 -34.09 -13.53
C TYR A 756 46.21 -34.36 -14.11
N ARG A 757 47.25 -34.16 -13.30
CA ARG A 757 48.66 -34.26 -13.75
C ARG A 757 49.12 -35.72 -14.02
N GLY A 758 48.59 -36.70 -13.27
CA GLY A 758 48.95 -38.12 -13.37
C GLY A 758 48.03 -38.93 -14.31
N TRP A 759 48.50 -40.07 -14.83
CA TRP A 759 47.67 -41.00 -15.65
C TRP A 759 46.44 -41.50 -14.88
N LYS A 760 46.63 -41.97 -13.64
CA LYS A 760 45.54 -42.44 -12.77
C LYS A 760 44.49 -41.35 -12.49
N SER A 761 44.93 -40.11 -12.24
CA SER A 761 44.04 -38.96 -12.03
C SER A 761 43.21 -38.61 -13.28
N ARG A 762 43.80 -38.69 -14.48
CA ARG A 762 43.08 -38.46 -15.75
C ARG A 762 42.02 -39.51 -16.01
N VAL A 763 42.32 -40.78 -15.76
CA VAL A 763 41.33 -41.88 -15.87
C VAL A 763 40.19 -41.67 -14.87
N GLY A 764 40.51 -41.32 -13.61
CA GLY A 764 39.51 -40.99 -12.59
C GLY A 764 38.62 -39.81 -12.96
N GLY A 765 39.17 -38.75 -13.55
CA GLY A 765 38.42 -37.59 -14.04
C GLY A 765 37.44 -37.94 -15.15
N ARG A 766 37.82 -38.82 -16.09
CA ARG A 766 36.93 -39.28 -17.17
C ARG A 766 35.81 -40.15 -16.65
N ILE A 767 36.13 -41.11 -15.78
CA ILE A 767 35.14 -42.00 -15.17
C ILE A 767 34.14 -41.18 -14.34
N SER A 768 34.62 -40.26 -13.51
CA SER A 768 33.76 -39.38 -12.72
C SER A 768 32.86 -38.49 -13.60
N THR A 769 33.41 -37.88 -14.66
CA THR A 769 32.61 -37.03 -15.58
C THR A 769 31.57 -37.85 -16.35
N ALA A 770 31.91 -39.07 -16.79
CA ALA A 770 30.98 -39.97 -17.47
C ALA A 770 29.86 -40.45 -16.53
N LEU A 771 30.18 -40.81 -15.28
CA LEU A 771 29.20 -41.17 -14.26
C LEU A 771 28.25 -40.00 -13.97
N CYS A 772 28.77 -38.79 -13.78
CA CYS A 772 27.95 -37.60 -13.59
C CYS A 772 27.02 -37.33 -14.79
N MET A 773 27.49 -37.56 -16.02
CA MET A 773 26.68 -37.39 -17.22
C MET A 773 25.51 -38.39 -17.28
N VAL A 774 25.74 -39.66 -16.94
CA VAL A 774 24.68 -40.68 -16.87
C VAL A 774 23.66 -40.35 -15.79
N ILE A 775 24.12 -39.93 -14.60
CA ILE A 775 23.22 -39.54 -13.49
C ILE A 775 22.35 -38.34 -13.89
N VAL A 776 22.94 -37.29 -14.46
CA VAL A 776 22.19 -36.10 -14.90
C VAL A 776 21.19 -36.44 -16.01
N TYR A 777 21.54 -37.36 -16.91
CA TYR A 777 20.64 -37.83 -17.97
C TYR A 777 19.41 -38.56 -17.40
N ILE A 778 19.60 -39.49 -16.45
CA ILE A 778 18.50 -40.20 -15.79
C ILE A 778 17.59 -39.21 -15.04
N LEU A 779 18.18 -38.22 -14.36
CA LEU A 779 17.42 -37.19 -13.67
C LEU A 779 16.62 -36.32 -14.64
N ASN A 780 17.18 -36.00 -15.81
CA ASN A 780 16.47 -35.25 -16.84
C ASN A 780 15.20 -36.00 -17.29
N LEU A 781 15.30 -37.32 -17.52
CA LEU A 781 14.15 -38.17 -17.84
C LEU A 781 13.11 -38.20 -16.72
N ALA A 782 13.55 -38.28 -15.45
CA ALA A 782 12.66 -38.25 -14.30
C ALA A 782 11.88 -36.92 -14.20
N TRP A 783 12.57 -35.79 -14.37
CA TRP A 783 11.95 -34.45 -14.35
C TRP A 783 11.02 -34.22 -15.54
N LEU A 784 11.32 -34.79 -16.71
CA LEU A 784 10.41 -34.79 -17.84
C LEU A 784 9.12 -35.54 -17.51
N GLY A 785 9.21 -36.71 -16.88
CA GLY A 785 8.04 -37.44 -16.38
C GLY A 785 7.20 -36.62 -15.40
N ILE A 786 7.84 -35.96 -14.43
CA ILE A 786 7.17 -35.07 -13.47
C ILE A 786 6.45 -33.92 -14.17
N ALA A 787 7.10 -33.27 -15.15
CA ALA A 787 6.49 -32.20 -15.93
C ALA A 787 5.24 -32.69 -16.69
N CYS A 788 5.30 -33.87 -17.31
CA CYS A 788 4.14 -34.48 -17.98
C CYS A 788 2.97 -34.73 -17.01
N CYS A 789 3.24 -35.26 -15.81
CA CYS A 789 2.20 -35.45 -14.79
C CYS A 789 1.58 -34.11 -14.34
N LEU A 790 2.40 -33.07 -14.17
CA LEU A 790 1.93 -31.75 -13.74
C LEU A 790 1.06 -31.06 -14.79
N VAL A 791 1.31 -31.29 -16.09
CA VAL A 791 0.43 -30.78 -17.15
C VAL A 791 -0.99 -31.28 -16.96
N VAL A 792 -1.16 -32.57 -16.64
CA VAL A 792 -2.49 -33.16 -16.38
C VAL A 792 -3.14 -32.51 -15.15
N VAL A 793 -2.38 -32.31 -14.06
CA VAL A 793 -2.90 -31.68 -12.84
C VAL A 793 -3.30 -30.22 -13.08
N VAL A 794 -2.44 -29.43 -13.75
CA VAL A 794 -2.74 -28.05 -14.12
C VAL A 794 -4.00 -27.98 -14.98
N PHE A 795 -4.13 -28.86 -15.96
CA PHE A 795 -5.32 -28.93 -16.79
C PHE A 795 -6.58 -29.19 -15.97
N THR A 796 -6.57 -30.16 -15.05
CA THR A 796 -7.72 -30.46 -14.18
C THR A 796 -8.11 -29.25 -13.31
N PHE A 797 -7.15 -28.57 -12.68
CA PHE A 797 -7.44 -27.38 -11.87
C PHE A 797 -7.89 -26.18 -12.70
N HIS A 798 -7.40 -26.05 -13.93
CA HIS A 798 -7.85 -25.03 -14.87
C HIS A 798 -9.31 -25.25 -15.28
N VAL A 799 -9.69 -26.49 -15.59
CA VAL A 799 -11.08 -26.85 -15.88
C VAL A 799 -11.97 -26.61 -14.67
N ALA A 800 -11.53 -27.01 -13.46
CA ALA A 800 -12.26 -26.76 -12.23
C ALA A 800 -12.49 -25.26 -11.99
N ARG A 801 -11.51 -24.41 -12.30
CA ARG A 801 -11.66 -22.96 -12.23
C ARG A 801 -12.68 -22.42 -13.23
N GLN A 802 -12.64 -22.88 -14.47
CA GLN A 802 -13.61 -22.48 -15.50
C GLN A 802 -15.04 -22.86 -15.10
N LEU A 803 -15.22 -24.02 -14.43
CA LEU A 803 -16.52 -24.41 -13.87
C LEU A 803 -16.96 -23.48 -12.72
N CYS A 804 -16.01 -23.04 -11.89
CA CYS A 804 -16.25 -22.07 -10.83
C CYS A 804 -16.60 -20.66 -11.33
N ASP A 805 -16.10 -20.26 -12.51
CA ASP A 805 -16.36 -18.94 -13.09
C ASP A 805 -17.70 -18.92 -13.86
N ASN A 806 -18.05 -20.01 -14.56
CA ASN A 806 -19.23 -20.07 -15.43
C ASN A 806 -20.53 -20.54 -14.73
N SER A 807 -20.45 -21.27 -13.62
CA SER A 807 -21.65 -21.76 -12.94
C SER A 807 -22.18 -20.76 -11.90
N THR A 808 -23.47 -20.43 -11.99
CA THR A 808 -24.21 -19.63 -11.01
C THR A 808 -24.98 -20.47 -9.98
N GLY A 809 -25.10 -21.79 -10.20
CA GLY A 809 -25.78 -22.75 -9.33
C GLY A 809 -24.82 -23.75 -8.65
N CYS A 810 -25.37 -24.85 -8.11
CA CYS A 810 -24.54 -25.94 -7.58
C CYS A 810 -23.71 -26.57 -8.71
N ILE A 811 -22.47 -26.93 -8.41
CA ILE A 811 -21.54 -27.52 -9.39
C ILE A 811 -21.69 -29.03 -9.33
N ASP A 812 -22.22 -29.62 -10.40
CA ASP A 812 -22.36 -31.07 -10.51
C ASP A 812 -21.10 -31.71 -11.12
N LEU A 813 -20.37 -32.47 -10.30
CA LEU A 813 -19.20 -33.23 -10.68
C LEU A 813 -19.49 -34.72 -10.89
N GLN A 814 -20.76 -35.15 -10.94
CA GLN A 814 -21.12 -36.55 -11.19
C GLN A 814 -20.56 -37.06 -12.53
N GLN A 815 -20.47 -36.19 -13.54
CA GLN A 815 -19.81 -36.48 -14.82
C GLN A 815 -18.31 -36.84 -14.69
N PHE A 816 -17.67 -36.43 -13.59
CA PHE A 816 -16.28 -36.69 -13.27
C PHE A 816 -16.10 -37.77 -12.20
N HIS A 817 -17.13 -38.58 -11.88
CA HIS A 817 -17.06 -39.62 -10.85
C HIS A 817 -15.87 -40.59 -11.06
N PHE A 818 -15.42 -40.80 -12.31
CA PHE A 818 -14.25 -41.64 -12.60
C PHE A 818 -12.91 -41.11 -12.02
N LEU A 819 -12.81 -39.82 -11.70
CA LEU A 819 -11.63 -39.23 -11.04
C LEU A 819 -11.61 -39.49 -9.53
N PHE A 820 -12.71 -40.02 -8.98
CA PHE A 820 -12.86 -40.32 -7.56
C PHE A 820 -12.75 -41.82 -7.29
N PRO A 821 -12.31 -42.23 -6.09
CA PRO A 821 -12.22 -43.64 -5.71
C PRO A 821 -13.57 -44.36 -5.81
N ASN A 822 -13.52 -45.66 -6.14
CA ASN A 822 -14.72 -46.51 -6.19
C ASN A 822 -15.45 -46.52 -4.83
N GLY A 823 -16.73 -46.12 -4.82
CA GLY A 823 -17.57 -46.05 -3.61
C GLY A 823 -17.85 -44.63 -3.09
N THR A 824 -17.50 -43.58 -3.84
CA THR A 824 -17.82 -42.19 -3.50
C THR A 824 -19.34 -41.92 -3.60
N ASP A 825 -19.96 -41.31 -2.58
CA ASP A 825 -21.38 -40.95 -2.62
C ASP A 825 -21.62 -39.89 -3.70
N LEU A 826 -22.44 -40.23 -4.71
CA LEU A 826 -22.82 -39.36 -5.83
C LEU A 826 -23.47 -38.04 -5.36
N LYS A 827 -24.03 -37.98 -4.14
CA LYS A 827 -24.56 -36.75 -3.56
C LYS A 827 -23.47 -35.76 -3.14
N LEU A 828 -22.28 -36.23 -2.78
CA LEU A 828 -21.13 -35.38 -2.41
C LEU A 828 -20.46 -34.73 -3.63
N LEU A 829 -20.72 -35.25 -4.83
CA LEU A 829 -20.22 -34.69 -6.09
C LEU A 829 -21.06 -33.51 -6.60
N ASN A 830 -22.22 -33.24 -5.99
CA ASN A 830 -23.00 -32.04 -6.24
C ASN A 830 -22.64 -30.95 -5.21
N ILE A 831 -21.76 -30.03 -5.59
CA ILE A 831 -21.18 -29.03 -4.70
C ILE A 831 -22.05 -27.77 -4.69
N CYS A 832 -22.86 -27.60 -3.65
CA CYS A 832 -23.61 -26.36 -3.42
C CYS A 832 -22.82 -25.34 -2.56
N SER A 833 -21.81 -25.78 -1.81
CA SER A 833 -20.94 -24.92 -0.99
C SER A 833 -19.76 -24.34 -1.79
N ARG A 834 -20.07 -23.47 -2.76
CA ARG A 834 -19.10 -22.91 -3.74
C ARG A 834 -17.89 -22.22 -3.10
N LYS A 835 -18.04 -21.60 -1.93
CA LYS A 835 -16.94 -20.91 -1.22
C LYS A 835 -15.79 -21.86 -0.87
N ALA A 836 -16.10 -23.03 -0.29
CA ALA A 836 -15.09 -24.00 0.16
C ALA A 836 -14.33 -24.64 -1.01
N PHE A 837 -15.02 -24.93 -2.12
CA PHE A 837 -14.41 -25.55 -3.29
C PHE A 837 -13.73 -24.54 -4.22
N CYS A 838 -14.46 -23.51 -4.67
CA CYS A 838 -13.95 -22.56 -5.65
C CYS A 838 -12.99 -21.55 -5.04
N THR A 839 -13.39 -20.89 -3.96
CA THR A 839 -12.62 -19.79 -3.38
C THR A 839 -11.49 -20.32 -2.51
N ASP A 840 -11.77 -21.21 -1.58
CA ASP A 840 -10.80 -21.61 -0.56
C ASP A 840 -9.78 -22.66 -1.04
N ALA A 841 -10.07 -23.36 -2.14
CA ALA A 841 -9.20 -24.38 -2.71
C ALA A 841 -8.76 -24.11 -4.17
N VAL A 842 -9.69 -24.17 -5.13
CA VAL A 842 -9.34 -24.20 -6.58
C VAL A 842 -8.64 -22.92 -7.06
N VAL A 843 -9.17 -21.74 -6.71
CA VAL A 843 -8.61 -20.44 -7.14
C VAL A 843 -7.20 -20.22 -6.59
N TYR A 844 -6.90 -20.72 -5.40
CA TYR A 844 -5.57 -20.61 -4.80
C TYR A 844 -4.62 -21.73 -5.24
N ALA A 845 -5.10 -22.96 -5.46
CA ALA A 845 -4.26 -24.10 -5.81
C ALA A 845 -3.73 -24.03 -7.26
N GLU A 846 -4.56 -23.58 -8.21
CA GLU A 846 -4.20 -23.48 -9.64
C GLU A 846 -2.88 -22.70 -9.90
N PRO A 847 -2.69 -21.46 -9.41
CA PRO A 847 -1.45 -20.72 -9.68
C PRO A 847 -0.21 -21.41 -9.10
N TYR A 848 -0.32 -22.11 -7.98
CA TYR A 848 0.81 -22.86 -7.42
C TYR A 848 1.16 -24.09 -8.28
N TYR A 849 0.19 -24.76 -8.89
CA TYR A 849 0.46 -25.84 -9.84
C TYR A 849 1.09 -25.32 -11.14
N ILE A 850 0.65 -24.17 -11.65
CA ILE A 850 1.26 -23.53 -12.83
C ILE A 850 2.72 -23.15 -12.55
N LEU A 851 3.00 -22.53 -11.40
CA LEU A 851 4.35 -22.17 -11.00
C LEU A 851 5.25 -23.40 -10.81
N SER A 852 4.71 -24.50 -10.27
CA SER A 852 5.43 -25.76 -10.12
C SER A 852 5.78 -26.38 -11.49
N PHE A 853 4.87 -26.29 -12.47
CA PHE A 853 5.15 -26.72 -13.84
C PHE A 853 6.24 -25.86 -14.50
N VAL A 854 6.17 -24.53 -14.38
CA VAL A 854 7.22 -23.65 -14.93
C VAL A 854 8.57 -23.93 -14.27
N ALA A 855 8.59 -24.15 -12.96
CA ALA A 855 9.81 -24.47 -12.23
C ALA A 855 10.44 -25.80 -12.68
N SER A 856 9.63 -26.83 -12.97
CA SER A 856 10.16 -28.11 -13.48
C SER A 856 10.82 -27.96 -14.86
N ILE A 857 10.28 -27.09 -15.73
CA ILE A 857 10.91 -26.76 -17.02
C ILE A 857 12.27 -26.07 -16.82
N VAL A 858 12.38 -25.14 -15.86
CA VAL A 858 13.67 -24.50 -15.53
C VAL A 858 14.69 -25.54 -15.05
N VAL A 859 14.26 -26.52 -14.25
CA VAL A 859 15.13 -27.63 -13.82
C VAL A 859 15.58 -28.47 -15.02
N ILE A 860 14.68 -28.84 -15.95
CA ILE A 860 15.04 -29.60 -17.16
C ILE A 860 16.08 -28.84 -17.99
N ILE A 861 15.89 -27.54 -18.21
CA ILE A 861 16.85 -26.69 -18.95
C ILE A 861 18.20 -26.67 -18.23
N SER A 862 18.21 -26.57 -16.90
CA SER A 862 19.45 -26.59 -16.12
C SER A 862 20.21 -27.92 -16.23
N LEU A 863 19.49 -29.05 -16.25
CA LEU A 863 20.08 -30.39 -16.41
C LEU A 863 20.63 -30.60 -17.82
N LEU A 864 19.93 -30.11 -18.86
CA LEU A 864 20.47 -30.09 -20.23
C LEU A 864 21.77 -29.27 -20.29
N HIS A 865 21.81 -28.12 -19.62
CA HIS A 865 23.01 -27.30 -19.54
C HIS A 865 24.17 -28.00 -18.81
N TYR A 866 23.88 -28.78 -17.77
CA TYR A 866 24.89 -29.64 -17.13
C TYR A 866 25.44 -30.70 -18.08
N ILE A 867 24.59 -31.38 -18.86
CA ILE A 867 25.04 -32.40 -19.84
C ILE A 867 25.99 -31.76 -20.87
N MET A 868 25.64 -30.58 -21.40
CA MET A 868 26.49 -29.85 -22.33
C MET A 868 27.85 -29.51 -21.71
N CYS A 869 27.86 -29.00 -20.47
CA CYS A 869 29.11 -28.67 -19.76
C CYS A 869 29.97 -29.93 -19.47
N LEU A 870 29.34 -31.03 -19.05
CA LEU A 870 30.02 -32.29 -18.77
C LEU A 870 30.60 -32.91 -20.05
N ALA A 871 29.90 -32.82 -21.18
CA ALA A 871 30.39 -33.28 -22.48
C ALA A 871 31.63 -32.50 -22.93
N ALA A 872 31.60 -31.17 -22.82
CA ALA A 872 32.75 -30.32 -23.12
C ALA A 872 33.95 -30.60 -22.19
N ASN A 873 33.70 -30.90 -20.90
CA ASN A 873 34.74 -31.26 -19.96
C ASN A 873 35.33 -32.65 -20.26
N TYR A 874 34.49 -33.60 -20.66
CA TYR A 874 34.91 -34.96 -21.02
C TYR A 874 35.86 -34.96 -22.24
N THR A 875 35.49 -34.26 -23.32
CA THR A 875 36.34 -34.14 -24.52
C THR A 875 37.66 -33.44 -24.22
N ARG A 876 37.64 -32.37 -23.41
CA ARG A 876 38.85 -31.66 -22.98
C ARG A 876 39.82 -32.51 -22.14
N ILE A 877 39.34 -33.53 -21.44
CA ILE A 877 40.20 -34.50 -20.73
C ILE A 877 40.65 -35.63 -21.70
N LYS A 878 39.88 -35.91 -22.76
CA LYS A 878 40.24 -36.84 -23.84
C LYS A 878 41.44 -36.35 -24.65
N ASP A 879 41.42 -35.11 -25.14
CA ASP A 879 42.41 -34.56 -26.08
C ASP A 879 43.85 -34.45 -25.53
N GLN A 880 44.03 -34.42 -24.20
CA GLN A 880 45.36 -34.45 -23.60
C GLN A 880 46.12 -35.77 -23.85
N GLU A 881 45.42 -36.87 -24.09
CA GLU A 881 46.02 -38.15 -24.44
C GLU A 881 46.67 -38.07 -25.82
N ASN A 882 45.97 -37.48 -26.80
CA ASN A 882 46.47 -37.28 -28.17
C ASN A 882 47.65 -36.29 -28.23
N SER A 883 47.67 -35.24 -27.39
CA SER A 883 48.81 -34.30 -27.36
C SER A 883 50.10 -34.91 -26.77
N LYS A 884 50.00 -35.96 -25.94
CA LYS A 884 51.18 -36.71 -25.46
C LYS A 884 51.69 -37.69 -26.52
N THR A 885 50.80 -38.28 -27.30
CA THR A 885 51.17 -39.10 -28.48
C THR A 885 51.87 -38.25 -29.56
N CYS A 886 51.48 -36.97 -29.70
CA CYS A 886 52.16 -36.01 -30.58
C CYS A 886 53.51 -35.52 -30.01
N LYS A 887 53.71 -35.54 -28.69
CA LYS A 887 55.01 -35.22 -28.06
C LYS A 887 56.01 -36.38 -28.05
N SER A 888 55.56 -37.61 -28.31
CA SER A 888 56.46 -38.76 -28.57
C SER A 888 57.00 -38.81 -30.00
N PHE A 889 56.52 -37.96 -30.91
CA PHE A 889 57.15 -37.70 -32.21
C PHE A 889 57.83 -36.31 -32.20
N ASN A 890 58.80 -36.13 -31.30
CA ASN A 890 59.78 -35.05 -31.45
C ASN A 890 61.01 -35.59 -32.18
N ILE A 891 61.11 -35.34 -33.49
CA ILE A 891 62.42 -35.11 -34.10
C ILE A 891 62.46 -33.62 -34.48
N CYS A 892 62.76 -32.78 -33.49
CA CYS A 892 63.37 -31.49 -33.73
C CYS A 892 64.80 -31.59 -33.18
N LYS A 893 65.74 -32.01 -34.04
CA LYS A 893 67.16 -31.69 -33.83
C LYS A 893 67.34 -30.21 -34.18
N ILE A 894 67.62 -29.42 -33.15
CA ILE A 894 68.13 -28.05 -33.25
C ILE A 894 69.59 -28.14 -33.72
N PRO A 895 70.09 -27.23 -34.57
CA PRO A 895 71.48 -26.82 -34.49
C PRO A 895 71.60 -25.34 -34.07
N LYS A 896 72.49 -25.10 -33.10
CA LYS A 896 72.95 -23.76 -32.73
C LYS A 896 74.03 -23.30 -33.73
N TRP A 897 73.79 -22.13 -34.32
CA TRP A 897 74.69 -21.08 -34.83
C TRP A 897 76.17 -21.42 -35.14
N GLY A 898 76.57 -21.18 -36.40
CA GLY A 898 77.98 -20.94 -36.78
C GLY A 898 78.29 -21.10 -38.30
N HIS A 899 78.57 -19.97 -38.95
CA HIS A 899 79.30 -19.76 -40.22
C HIS A 899 78.76 -20.20 -41.61
N CYS A 900 78.68 -19.17 -42.48
CA CYS A 900 79.10 -19.04 -43.88
C CYS A 900 78.65 -20.02 -44.99
N GLN A 901 78.34 -19.36 -46.12
CA GLN A 901 78.33 -19.78 -47.54
C GLN A 901 77.08 -20.45 -48.12
N LYS A 902 76.40 -19.66 -48.98
CA LYS A 902 76.21 -19.88 -50.43
C LYS A 902 76.13 -21.36 -50.87
N THR A 903 74.97 -21.80 -51.39
CA THR A 903 74.65 -21.94 -52.83
C THR A 903 73.36 -22.74 -53.05
N ASP A 904 72.63 -22.34 -54.09
CA ASP A 904 71.67 -23.07 -54.92
C ASP A 904 71.58 -24.60 -54.77
N SER A 905 70.37 -25.16 -54.78
CA SER A 905 69.71 -25.63 -56.03
C SER A 905 68.50 -26.52 -55.74
N ARG A 906 67.56 -26.48 -56.69
CA ARG A 906 66.33 -27.26 -56.86
C ARG A 906 66.45 -28.75 -56.51
N THR A 907 65.40 -29.31 -55.91
CA THR A 907 64.41 -30.20 -56.57
C THR A 907 63.24 -30.47 -55.64
#